data_AF-A0A0H5CGB1-F1
#
_entry.id   AF-A0A0H5CGB1-F1
#
_cell.length_a   1.000
_cell.length_b   1.000
_cell.length_c   1.000
_cell.angle_alpha   90.00
_cell.angle_beta   90.00
_cell.angle_gamma   90.00
#
_symmetry.space_group_name_H-M   'P 1'
#
loop_
_entity.id
_entity.type
_entity.pdbx_description
1 polymer ?
#
loop_
_entity_poly.entity_id
_entity_poly.type
_entity_poly.pdbx_seq_one_letter_code
_entity_poly.pdbx_strand_id
1 'polypeptide(L)'
;MDSGGEAAVQRGVTYNYEALLDEHFQHLVQTLLLAEFPGLQCLPVGMPDGGRDAFTRGGIVAQVKFARNPSKIDDPFGWFKKAIAGEKAKLENLVQRGMQRYIFVCNIPGTSHLDAGLIDKANKYLDENLDVPSQCLWRDDLDRRLDRAYDVKLRFPHLLNGPDFLRLMWESPNNESLSRRRATIEAYLRTQYLTDDTLRFKQVEMLTTKLFDLYIDVPIRPVSSASERQMLTQKDGPRPLSVPEQIAAMVGGRATGGRTGHEVFDSTRATWAGAAELMSDQLQLEHVRRVVVEGAPGQGKTTLSQYLAQIQRARYLGKVDALEGLPAQHTIGPTFLPFKLELRDLSHWLTGLDPWDPDTSTRHNEIPSLESALAAHVRRYSGGSRFDVDDLRALLSETPALIMLDALDEVADLNDRKKVVAEIEAASERLDSPAGRNVVLVTSRPTAISNAPRIDRTLFVHYNLQPIEPRLALSYAKRWSAARGLTTRDSAELQTILQSKLDSTHMAELAKNTMQLTILLSLVLSRGSSLPDKRTELYSSYLDLFMSRESDKSLDVRDNRPLILDLHGYLAYQLHAKAEGQRTTGRISTDELREQVAEYLRNEGHSSDLASRLFDAVVQRVVAIVSRVEGTFEFEVQPLREYFAARHLYQTAPYSPTGKERKGTKPDRFDGIAPNPYWMNVTRFYGGFFSKGEILDLAHRVCDLIQCSDGAFDFYPRRLALALLQDWVFSQVPPAVKMVVEALLDDTGMVWASSLKADHRIESYLQTETDDFRLWPEGGGAEYARDLIWKRIISDSADDWCMIWCSLMLSVDNRDNIHARWTHHFHSLKSMKARTRWAQVAEFLQLIHRLSAVEYSDLLCIEAERSLGVRALALRGNEEHFRFLLAEHQHAFVKAVLGFGGVRPIEFSRDRNSSLNNLLILSHPYVWGRQFRMHLAGEISSMAKTSVEPFAAPISTLAGSLQGDIEHSLEPWERAIDSLEGIFGRTLTTIELSCTAAAIVSATERGQGASHLVNEESVSLPRRFRYARRQGNKSSWWKAQFERIASLDDAQVWLLGILTWASPSVVIDCLASINRAIGNLGEESRERLIGVLQVSGPRARRDPLPIHRVDELPEVPGLSYDTLLAVGARASDQLRAAVCQYLLPHLPRRRAAVYVFPFLMEQLFQADLDAEPIIDKLKDCTTGVLDSRQYAPAARHVMSKDSLLLDRIDAVIRHGADLPPVLVNYALTYRRLLVTASSTPVLRLARKEGWFEA
;
A
#
# COMPACT_ATOMS: atom_id res chain seq x y z
N MET A 1 -14.76 60.59 12.52
CA MET A 1 -14.86 60.84 11.07
C MET A 1 -16.16 60.21 10.62
N ASP A 2 -17.10 61.08 10.27
CA ASP A 2 -18.41 60.73 9.74
C ASP A 2 -18.30 59.86 8.49
N SER A 3 -19.12 58.82 8.43
CA SER A 3 -19.71 58.39 7.16
C SER A 3 -21.05 57.74 7.47
N GLY A 4 -22.07 58.59 7.64
CA GLY A 4 -23.45 58.19 7.50
C GLY A 4 -23.65 57.67 6.08
N GLY A 5 -23.87 56.36 5.95
CA GLY A 5 -24.34 55.77 4.71
C GLY A 5 -25.79 56.20 4.50
N GLU A 6 -26.01 57.12 3.57
CA GLU A 6 -27.34 57.43 3.04
C GLU A 6 -28.00 56.15 2.55
N ALA A 7 -29.21 55.89 3.04
CA ALA A 7 -30.06 54.80 2.60
C ALA A 7 -30.30 54.94 1.08
N ALA A 8 -29.86 53.94 0.31
CA ALA A 8 -30.19 53.82 -1.10
C ALA A 8 -31.72 53.76 -1.23
N VAL A 9 -32.31 54.84 -1.75
CA VAL A 9 -33.70 54.91 -2.17
C VAL A 9 -33.96 53.72 -3.10
N GLN A 10 -34.85 52.81 -2.68
CA GLN A 10 -35.29 51.67 -3.49
C GLN A 10 -35.88 52.20 -4.80
N ARG A 11 -35.08 52.21 -5.87
CA ARG A 11 -35.60 52.31 -7.24
C ARG A 11 -36.34 51.00 -7.52
N GLY A 12 -37.53 51.08 -8.12
CA GLY A 12 -38.37 49.92 -8.43
C GLY A 12 -37.65 48.86 -9.30
N VAL A 13 -38.34 47.76 -9.61
CA VAL A 13 -37.78 46.62 -10.36
C VAL A 13 -37.02 47.11 -11.60
N THR A 14 -35.70 46.89 -11.62
CA THR A 14 -34.83 47.14 -12.77
C THR A 14 -34.38 45.80 -13.34
N TYR A 15 -34.40 45.66 -14.67
CA TYR A 15 -34.00 44.42 -15.35
C TYR A 15 -32.52 44.46 -15.70
N ASN A 16 -31.82 43.32 -15.69
CA ASN A 16 -30.40 43.24 -16.03
C ASN A 16 -30.19 43.11 -17.54
N TYR A 17 -30.34 44.21 -18.29
CA TYR A 17 -30.09 44.23 -19.73
C TYR A 17 -28.63 43.94 -20.09
N GLU A 18 -27.69 44.22 -19.18
CA GLU A 18 -26.25 44.06 -19.41
C GLU A 18 -25.84 42.59 -19.47
N ALA A 19 -26.66 41.69 -18.92
CA ALA A 19 -26.51 40.25 -19.13
C ALA A 19 -26.85 39.82 -20.56
N LEU A 20 -27.57 40.65 -21.32
CA LEU A 20 -27.81 40.45 -22.74
C LEU A 20 -26.62 41.01 -23.54
N LEU A 21 -26.23 40.31 -24.60
CA LEU A 21 -25.36 40.88 -25.63
C LEU A 21 -26.14 41.96 -26.42
N ASP A 22 -25.42 42.87 -27.08
CA ASP A 22 -25.98 43.94 -27.91
C ASP A 22 -27.01 43.42 -28.93
N GLU A 23 -26.71 42.28 -29.56
CA GLU A 23 -27.62 41.64 -30.52
C GLU A 23 -28.95 41.19 -29.88
N HIS A 24 -28.88 40.56 -28.71
CA HIS A 24 -30.07 40.10 -27.99
C HIS A 24 -30.87 41.27 -27.41
N PHE A 25 -30.20 42.35 -27.02
CA PHE A 25 -30.85 43.58 -26.60
C PHE A 25 -31.64 44.22 -27.75
N GLN A 26 -31.09 44.22 -28.98
CA GLN A 26 -31.83 44.70 -30.15
C GLN A 26 -33.06 43.83 -30.44
N HIS A 27 -32.95 42.49 -30.38
CA HIS A 27 -34.11 41.60 -30.54
C HIS A 27 -35.19 41.83 -29.48
N LEU A 28 -34.80 42.07 -28.22
CA LEU A 28 -35.70 42.42 -27.13
C LEU A 28 -36.45 43.71 -27.45
N VAL A 29 -35.73 44.78 -27.79
CA VAL A 29 -36.32 46.08 -28.12
C VAL A 29 -37.24 45.98 -29.33
N GLN A 30 -36.85 45.27 -30.39
CA GLN A 30 -37.69 45.01 -31.56
C GLN A 30 -39.01 44.31 -31.17
N THR A 31 -38.95 43.33 -30.27
CA THR A 31 -40.14 42.62 -29.77
C THR A 31 -41.05 43.54 -28.97
N LEU A 32 -40.48 44.39 -28.10
CA LEU A 32 -41.24 45.36 -27.32
C LEU A 32 -41.88 46.43 -28.22
N LEU A 33 -41.16 46.91 -29.23
CA LEU A 33 -41.68 47.91 -30.16
C LEU A 33 -42.74 47.34 -31.11
N LEU A 34 -42.65 46.06 -31.51
CA LEU A 34 -43.70 45.39 -32.30
C LEU A 34 -45.05 45.38 -31.58
N ALA A 35 -45.05 45.26 -30.25
CA ALA A 35 -46.29 45.31 -29.46
C ALA A 35 -46.93 46.71 -29.48
N GLU A 36 -46.11 47.78 -29.53
CA GLU A 36 -46.59 49.17 -29.59
C GLU A 36 -46.93 49.61 -31.03
N PHE A 37 -46.19 49.09 -32.01
CA PHE A 37 -46.34 49.40 -33.44
C PHE A 37 -46.52 48.10 -34.24
N PRO A 38 -47.77 47.57 -34.36
CA PRO A 38 -48.01 46.27 -35.02
C PRO A 38 -47.56 46.19 -36.49
N GLY A 39 -47.43 47.34 -37.18
CA GLY A 39 -46.93 47.46 -38.56
C GLY A 39 -45.42 47.70 -38.69
N LEU A 40 -44.66 47.50 -37.61
CA LEU A 40 -43.21 47.67 -37.57
C LEU A 40 -42.49 46.49 -38.25
N GLN A 41 -41.67 46.78 -39.24
CA GLN A 41 -40.75 45.84 -39.86
C GLN A 41 -39.41 45.88 -39.11
N CYS A 42 -39.06 44.78 -38.44
CA CYS A 42 -37.75 44.62 -37.80
C CYS A 42 -36.69 44.23 -38.84
N LEU A 43 -35.50 44.79 -38.72
CA LEU A 43 -34.36 44.48 -39.58
C LEU A 43 -33.40 43.48 -38.90
N PRO A 44 -32.67 42.65 -39.68
CA PRO A 44 -31.73 41.69 -39.12
C PRO A 44 -30.60 42.39 -38.39
N VAL A 45 -30.17 41.83 -37.26
CA VAL A 45 -29.06 42.36 -36.46
C VAL A 45 -27.72 42.13 -37.17
N GLY A 46 -26.78 43.07 -37.02
CA GLY A 46 -25.40 42.92 -37.50
C GLY A 46 -25.18 43.21 -39.00
N MET A 47 -26.19 43.71 -39.70
CA MET A 47 -26.11 44.10 -41.12
C MET A 47 -26.15 45.62 -41.32
N PRO A 48 -25.55 46.17 -42.40
CA PRO A 48 -25.70 47.58 -42.75
C PRO A 48 -27.15 47.93 -43.06
N ASP A 49 -27.75 48.75 -42.20
CA ASP A 49 -29.20 49.00 -42.11
C ASP A 49 -29.60 50.42 -42.56
N GLY A 50 -28.60 51.29 -42.71
CA GLY A 50 -28.75 52.70 -43.02
C GLY A 50 -29.22 53.54 -41.83
N GLY A 51 -28.98 53.09 -40.58
CA GLY A 51 -29.40 53.77 -39.37
C GLY A 51 -30.83 53.45 -38.94
N ARG A 52 -31.30 52.23 -39.19
CA ARG A 52 -32.66 51.75 -38.92
C ARG A 52 -32.61 50.33 -38.39
N ASP A 53 -32.96 50.12 -37.14
CA ASP A 53 -33.08 48.75 -36.60
C ASP A 53 -34.51 48.20 -36.76
N ALA A 54 -35.48 49.10 -36.89
CA ALA A 54 -36.85 48.77 -37.27
C ALA A 54 -37.54 49.99 -37.92
N PHE A 55 -38.53 49.78 -38.78
CA PHE A 55 -39.30 50.87 -39.38
C PHE A 55 -40.73 50.48 -39.76
N THR A 56 -41.64 51.46 -39.84
CA THR A 56 -43.00 51.25 -40.39
C THR A 56 -43.12 51.89 -41.77
N ARG A 57 -44.07 51.40 -42.60
CA ARG A 57 -44.43 52.12 -43.85
C ARG A 57 -45.02 53.51 -43.59
N GLY A 58 -45.50 53.77 -42.37
CA GLY A 58 -46.02 55.07 -41.92
C GLY A 58 -44.92 56.05 -41.48
N GLY A 59 -43.66 55.81 -41.81
CA GLY A 59 -42.56 56.76 -41.57
C GLY A 59 -41.97 56.75 -40.16
N ILE A 60 -42.29 55.77 -39.31
CA ILE A 60 -41.62 55.61 -38.01
C ILE A 60 -40.32 54.84 -38.23
N VAL A 61 -39.21 55.34 -37.69
CA VAL A 61 -37.92 54.66 -37.68
C VAL A 61 -37.44 54.54 -36.24
N ALA A 62 -37.02 53.33 -35.84
CA ALA A 62 -36.41 53.07 -34.55
C ALA A 62 -34.95 52.64 -34.72
N GLN A 63 -34.07 53.15 -33.86
CA GLN A 63 -32.67 52.77 -33.79
C GLN A 63 -32.28 52.42 -32.35
N VAL A 64 -31.62 51.29 -32.16
CA VAL A 64 -31.22 50.73 -30.87
C VAL A 64 -29.72 50.93 -30.67
N LYS A 65 -29.34 51.52 -29.54
CA LYS A 65 -27.94 51.65 -29.13
C LYS A 65 -27.73 51.04 -27.75
N PHE A 66 -26.83 50.07 -27.68
CA PHE A 66 -26.51 49.35 -26.44
C PHE A 66 -25.21 49.87 -25.81
N ALA A 67 -25.27 50.20 -24.52
CA ALA A 67 -24.12 50.53 -23.69
C ALA A 67 -23.76 49.32 -22.82
N ARG A 68 -22.58 48.72 -23.02
CA ARG A 68 -22.17 47.51 -22.27
C ARG A 68 -22.07 47.71 -20.76
N ASN A 69 -21.68 48.91 -20.31
CA ASN A 69 -21.51 49.25 -18.90
C ASN A 69 -22.08 50.65 -18.63
N PRO A 70 -23.42 50.83 -18.59
CA PRO A 70 -24.04 52.16 -18.51
C PRO A 70 -23.70 52.87 -17.19
N SER A 71 -23.47 52.12 -16.10
CA SER A 71 -23.10 52.66 -14.78
C SER A 71 -21.69 53.25 -14.70
N LYS A 72 -20.81 52.96 -15.67
CA LYS A 72 -19.43 53.49 -15.73
C LYS A 72 -19.27 54.66 -16.71
N ILE A 73 -20.37 55.16 -17.28
CA ILE A 73 -20.33 56.30 -18.20
C ILE A 73 -20.43 57.58 -17.36
N ASP A 74 -19.29 58.28 -17.22
CA ASP A 74 -19.20 59.52 -16.44
C ASP A 74 -20.05 60.66 -17.02
N ASP A 75 -20.16 60.74 -18.36
CA ASP A 75 -21.01 61.70 -19.08
C ASP A 75 -22.02 60.99 -20.02
N PRO A 76 -23.19 60.57 -19.51
CA PRO A 76 -24.23 59.93 -20.31
C PRO A 76 -24.78 60.82 -21.44
N PHE A 77 -24.81 62.15 -21.25
CA PHE A 77 -25.30 63.07 -22.28
C PHE A 77 -24.28 63.20 -23.42
N GLY A 78 -22.99 63.28 -23.10
CA GLY A 78 -21.91 63.24 -24.09
C GLY A 78 -21.92 61.95 -24.91
N TRP A 79 -22.19 60.80 -24.29
CA TRP A 79 -22.36 59.52 -24.98
C TRP A 79 -23.54 59.56 -25.98
N PHE A 80 -24.70 60.04 -25.54
CA PHE A 80 -25.90 60.19 -26.39
C PHE A 80 -25.64 61.12 -27.57
N LYS A 81 -25.06 62.30 -27.30
CA LYS A 81 -24.71 63.30 -28.31
C LYS A 81 -23.78 62.72 -29.37
N LYS A 82 -22.76 61.95 -28.96
CA LYS A 82 -21.83 61.27 -29.87
C LYS A 82 -22.53 60.21 -30.73
N ALA A 83 -23.48 59.46 -30.15
CA ALA A 83 -24.25 58.45 -30.88
C ALA A 83 -25.11 59.08 -31.98
N ILE A 84 -25.84 60.15 -31.68
CA ILE A 84 -26.67 60.87 -32.67
C ILE A 84 -25.80 61.60 -33.70
N ALA A 85 -24.73 62.29 -33.28
CA ALA A 85 -23.83 62.99 -34.20
C ALA A 85 -23.18 62.04 -35.23
N GLY A 86 -22.84 60.81 -34.82
CA GLY A 86 -22.30 59.79 -35.71
C GLY A 86 -23.29 59.26 -36.76
N GLU A 87 -24.60 59.42 -36.53
CA GLU A 87 -25.67 58.93 -37.41
C GLU A 87 -26.38 60.06 -38.17
N LYS A 88 -26.08 61.34 -37.87
CA LYS A 88 -26.78 62.53 -38.39
C LYS A 88 -26.98 62.51 -39.90
N ALA A 89 -25.92 62.25 -40.68
CA ALA A 89 -26.01 62.20 -42.14
C ALA A 89 -26.93 61.09 -42.66
N LYS A 90 -27.04 59.96 -41.95
CA LYS A 90 -27.97 58.87 -42.31
C LYS A 90 -29.41 59.25 -41.95
N LEU A 91 -29.62 59.85 -40.79
CA LEU A 91 -30.93 60.31 -40.33
C LEU A 91 -31.50 61.39 -41.25
N GLU A 92 -30.70 62.38 -41.68
CA GLU A 92 -31.11 63.41 -42.65
C GLU A 92 -31.56 62.79 -43.99
N ASN A 93 -30.85 61.75 -44.47
CA ASN A 93 -31.24 61.00 -45.66
C ASN A 93 -32.58 60.26 -45.45
N LEU A 94 -32.83 59.72 -44.26
CA LEU A 94 -34.09 59.09 -43.93
C LEU A 94 -35.25 60.08 -43.87
N VAL A 95 -35.04 61.30 -43.35
CA VAL A 95 -36.03 62.39 -43.40
C VAL A 95 -36.40 62.70 -44.86
N GLN A 96 -35.40 62.87 -45.74
CA GLN A 96 -35.64 63.09 -47.17
C GLN A 96 -36.39 61.92 -47.85
N ARG A 97 -36.23 60.70 -47.33
CA ARG A 97 -36.92 59.49 -47.81
C ARG A 97 -38.27 59.24 -47.15
N GLY A 98 -38.79 60.19 -46.37
CA GLY A 98 -40.14 60.14 -45.80
C GLY A 98 -40.23 59.59 -44.37
N MET A 99 -39.14 59.62 -43.59
CA MET A 99 -39.24 59.44 -42.14
C MET A 99 -40.06 60.58 -41.53
N GLN A 100 -41.08 60.23 -40.75
CA GLN A 100 -42.00 61.14 -40.05
C GLN A 100 -41.80 61.16 -38.54
N ARG A 101 -41.22 60.10 -37.95
CA ARG A 101 -40.91 60.04 -36.51
C ARG A 101 -39.68 59.18 -36.27
N TYR A 102 -38.81 59.61 -35.36
CA TYR A 102 -37.61 58.89 -34.98
C TYR A 102 -37.65 58.44 -33.51
N ILE A 103 -37.27 57.20 -33.25
CA ILE A 103 -37.22 56.61 -31.91
C ILE A 103 -35.82 56.07 -31.65
N PHE A 104 -35.08 56.72 -30.77
CA PHE A 104 -33.81 56.23 -30.26
C PHE A 104 -34.06 55.38 -29.02
N VAL A 105 -33.41 54.22 -28.89
CA VAL A 105 -33.59 53.33 -27.73
C VAL A 105 -32.25 52.95 -27.12
N CYS A 106 -32.10 53.04 -25.79
CA CYS A 106 -30.89 52.61 -25.09
C CYS A 106 -31.15 52.04 -23.69
N ASN A 107 -30.17 51.31 -23.15
CA ASN A 107 -30.21 50.74 -21.79
C ASN A 107 -29.63 51.67 -20.71
N ILE A 108 -29.36 52.93 -21.02
CA ILE A 108 -28.87 53.94 -20.07
C ILE A 108 -30.06 54.48 -19.25
N PRO A 109 -29.93 54.60 -17.91
CA PRO A 109 -30.97 55.21 -17.08
C PRO A 109 -31.13 56.71 -17.36
N GLY A 110 -32.37 57.18 -17.42
CA GLY A 110 -32.67 58.61 -17.59
C GLY A 110 -32.55 59.39 -16.28
N THR A 111 -32.42 60.72 -16.35
CA THR A 111 -32.58 61.60 -15.17
C THR A 111 -33.65 62.65 -15.45
N SER A 112 -34.49 62.93 -14.44
CA SER A 112 -35.79 63.60 -14.59
C SER A 112 -35.84 65.04 -14.07
N HIS A 113 -34.69 65.67 -13.77
CA HIS A 113 -34.68 67.07 -13.33
C HIS A 113 -35.21 67.96 -14.46
N LEU A 114 -36.24 68.76 -14.19
CA LEU A 114 -36.84 69.67 -15.17
C LEU A 114 -35.77 70.62 -15.74
N ASP A 115 -35.71 70.73 -17.07
CA ASP A 115 -34.78 71.57 -17.86
C ASP A 115 -33.28 71.24 -17.74
N ALA A 116 -32.88 70.40 -16.77
CA ALA A 116 -31.49 70.09 -16.46
C ALA A 116 -31.14 68.59 -16.56
N GLY A 117 -32.15 67.73 -16.55
CA GLY A 117 -32.06 66.28 -16.60
C GLY A 117 -31.59 65.77 -17.97
N LEU A 118 -31.15 64.52 -17.99
CA LEU A 118 -30.63 63.87 -19.19
C LEU A 118 -31.71 63.73 -20.26
N ILE A 119 -32.96 63.47 -19.85
CA ILE A 119 -34.10 63.31 -20.76
C ILE A 119 -34.38 64.63 -21.49
N ASP A 120 -34.51 65.74 -20.76
CA ASP A 120 -34.81 67.05 -21.32
C ASP A 120 -33.66 67.57 -22.20
N LYS A 121 -32.40 67.37 -21.76
CA LYS A 121 -31.22 67.69 -22.57
C LYS A 121 -31.16 66.90 -23.87
N ALA A 122 -31.48 65.61 -23.84
CA ALA A 122 -31.50 64.75 -25.02
C ALA A 122 -32.61 65.13 -26.00
N ASN A 123 -33.83 65.40 -25.50
CA ASN A 123 -34.95 65.84 -26.33
C ASN A 123 -34.63 67.19 -26.99
N LYS A 124 -34.13 68.17 -26.23
CA LYS A 124 -33.68 69.45 -26.79
C LYS A 124 -32.61 69.26 -27.87
N TYR A 125 -31.66 68.36 -27.65
CA TYR A 125 -30.62 68.07 -28.64
C TYR A 125 -31.18 67.40 -29.92
N LEU A 126 -32.17 66.51 -29.78
CA LEU A 126 -32.85 65.91 -30.93
C LEU A 126 -33.65 66.95 -31.72
N ASP A 127 -34.41 67.81 -31.05
CA ASP A 127 -35.20 68.88 -31.69
C ASP A 127 -34.32 69.91 -32.43
N GLU A 128 -33.12 70.20 -31.91
CA GLU A 128 -32.14 71.07 -32.56
C GLU A 128 -31.42 70.42 -33.76
N ASN A 129 -31.44 69.08 -33.89
CA ASN A 129 -30.64 68.36 -34.90
C ASN A 129 -31.44 67.55 -35.91
N LEU A 130 -32.74 67.31 -35.67
CA LEU A 130 -33.62 66.53 -36.54
C LEU A 130 -34.93 67.29 -36.77
N ASP A 131 -35.28 67.52 -38.03
CA ASP A 131 -36.53 68.21 -38.43
C ASP A 131 -37.78 67.31 -38.35
N VAL A 132 -37.75 66.26 -37.52
CA VAL A 132 -38.89 65.34 -37.30
C VAL A 132 -39.10 65.07 -35.80
N PRO A 133 -40.35 64.83 -35.37
CA PRO A 133 -40.64 64.39 -34.00
C PRO A 133 -39.76 63.22 -33.60
N SER A 134 -38.96 63.41 -32.55
CA SER A 134 -37.94 62.47 -32.11
C SER A 134 -38.09 62.18 -30.63
N GLN A 135 -37.87 60.93 -30.22
CA GLN A 135 -37.94 60.53 -28.82
C GLN A 135 -36.83 59.55 -28.49
N CYS A 136 -36.24 59.69 -27.29
CA CYS A 136 -35.38 58.68 -26.69
C CYS A 136 -36.17 57.82 -25.69
N LEU A 137 -36.18 56.50 -25.88
CA LEU A 137 -36.65 55.52 -24.91
C LEU A 137 -35.46 55.07 -24.06
N TRP A 138 -35.49 55.45 -22.79
CA TRP A 138 -34.42 55.14 -21.83
C TRP A 138 -34.64 53.77 -21.17
N ARG A 139 -33.70 53.36 -20.32
CA ARG A 139 -33.84 52.13 -19.52
C ARG A 139 -35.18 52.05 -18.80
N ASP A 140 -35.59 53.15 -18.17
CA ASP A 140 -36.82 53.23 -17.39
C ASP A 140 -38.07 53.00 -18.26
N ASP A 141 -38.06 53.43 -19.53
CA ASP A 141 -39.13 53.16 -20.50
C ASP A 141 -39.21 51.69 -20.90
N LEU A 142 -38.05 51.02 -21.00
CA LEU A 142 -37.96 49.60 -21.30
C LEU A 142 -38.40 48.74 -20.11
N ASP A 143 -38.01 49.13 -18.88
CA ASP A 143 -38.41 48.44 -17.66
C ASP A 143 -39.93 48.39 -17.54
N ARG A 144 -40.60 49.54 -17.74
CA ARG A 144 -42.07 49.61 -17.68
C ARG A 144 -42.77 48.83 -18.79
N ARG A 145 -42.17 48.77 -19.99
CA ARG A 145 -42.68 47.94 -21.09
C ARG A 145 -42.53 46.45 -20.79
N LEU A 146 -41.47 46.06 -20.09
CA LEU A 146 -41.25 44.67 -19.70
C LEU A 146 -42.11 44.21 -18.53
N ASP A 147 -42.51 45.10 -17.61
CA ASP A 147 -43.30 44.74 -16.43
C ASP A 147 -44.58 43.93 -16.75
N ARG A 148 -45.13 44.05 -17.97
CA ARG A 148 -46.31 43.31 -18.44
C ARG A 148 -46.05 42.27 -19.54
N ALA A 149 -44.82 42.14 -20.03
CA ALA A 149 -44.47 41.30 -21.18
C ALA A 149 -43.87 39.94 -20.76
N TYR A 150 -44.62 39.16 -19.99
CA TYR A 150 -44.15 37.90 -19.38
C TYR A 150 -43.63 36.88 -20.41
N ASP A 151 -44.38 36.66 -21.49
CA ASP A 151 -43.97 35.71 -22.54
C ASP A 151 -42.64 36.12 -23.21
N VAL A 152 -42.39 37.42 -23.32
CA VAL A 152 -41.13 37.96 -23.83
C VAL A 152 -40.00 37.67 -22.86
N LYS A 153 -40.22 37.85 -21.54
CA LYS A 153 -39.20 37.53 -20.52
C LYS A 153 -38.82 36.05 -20.50
N LEU A 154 -39.75 35.13 -20.79
CA LEU A 154 -39.43 33.70 -20.90
C LEU A 154 -38.45 33.40 -22.05
N ARG A 155 -38.50 34.18 -23.13
CA ARG A 155 -37.56 34.08 -24.25
C ARG A 155 -36.18 34.65 -23.93
N PHE A 156 -36.08 35.52 -22.92
CA PHE A 156 -34.84 36.10 -22.43
C PHE A 156 -34.68 35.82 -20.92
N PRO A 157 -34.35 34.56 -20.52
CA PRO A 157 -34.40 34.13 -19.12
C PRO A 157 -33.57 34.98 -18.15
N HIS A 158 -32.52 35.63 -18.64
CA HIS A 158 -31.69 36.58 -17.88
C HIS A 158 -32.45 37.79 -17.33
N LEU A 159 -33.63 38.09 -17.89
CA LEU A 159 -34.50 39.18 -17.43
C LEU A 159 -35.55 38.73 -16.41
N LEU A 160 -35.66 37.44 -16.09
CA LEU A 160 -36.63 36.95 -15.11
C LEU A 160 -36.29 37.47 -13.71
N ASN A 161 -37.27 38.05 -13.03
CA ASN A 161 -37.16 38.48 -11.65
C ASN A 161 -37.98 37.59 -10.70
N GLY A 162 -37.87 37.84 -9.38
CA GLY A 162 -38.55 37.04 -8.36
C GLY A 162 -40.06 36.85 -8.60
N PRO A 163 -40.84 37.92 -8.85
CA PRO A 163 -42.25 37.81 -9.24
C PRO A 163 -42.51 36.96 -10.49
N ASP A 164 -41.69 37.08 -11.54
CA ASP A 164 -41.83 36.26 -12.75
C ASP A 164 -41.65 34.77 -12.43
N PHE A 165 -40.72 34.45 -11.52
CA PHE A 165 -40.49 33.09 -11.04
C PHE A 165 -41.65 32.55 -10.20
N LEU A 166 -42.24 33.38 -9.33
CA LEU A 166 -43.44 33.02 -8.56
C LEU A 166 -44.62 32.71 -9.47
N ARG A 167 -44.82 33.51 -10.52
CA ARG A 167 -45.88 33.26 -11.51
C ARG A 167 -45.65 31.96 -12.29
N LEU A 168 -44.42 31.70 -12.74
CA LEU A 168 -44.03 30.42 -13.37
C LEU A 168 -44.34 29.22 -12.48
N MET A 169 -44.10 29.34 -11.17
CA MET A 169 -44.46 28.29 -10.21
C MET A 169 -45.97 28.15 -10.02
N TRP A 170 -46.71 29.26 -9.99
CA TRP A 170 -48.16 29.28 -9.72
C TRP A 170 -49.00 28.81 -10.91
N GLU A 171 -48.56 29.13 -12.13
CA GLU A 171 -49.28 28.81 -13.37
C GLU A 171 -48.91 27.44 -13.93
N SER A 172 -48.04 26.65 -13.27
CA SER A 172 -47.73 25.26 -13.65
C SER A 172 -48.81 24.30 -13.11
N PRO A 173 -49.80 23.85 -13.91
CA PRO A 173 -51.02 23.22 -13.38
C PRO A 173 -50.87 21.74 -13.04
N ASN A 174 -49.65 21.18 -13.01
CA ASN A 174 -49.44 19.74 -12.97
C ASN A 174 -48.75 19.18 -11.72
N ASN A 175 -48.52 19.94 -10.63
CA ASN A 175 -47.68 19.38 -9.55
C ASN A 175 -47.80 19.95 -8.11
N GLU A 176 -49.00 20.21 -7.58
CA GLU A 176 -49.12 20.58 -6.15
C GLU A 176 -48.49 19.51 -5.23
N SER A 177 -48.72 18.22 -5.50
CA SER A 177 -48.15 17.12 -4.71
C SER A 177 -46.62 16.98 -4.87
N LEU A 178 -46.05 17.13 -6.07
CA LEU A 178 -44.59 17.09 -6.24
C LEU A 178 -43.91 18.33 -5.67
N SER A 179 -44.50 19.53 -5.82
CA SER A 179 -44.00 20.75 -5.21
C SER A 179 -44.00 20.66 -3.68
N ARG A 180 -45.07 20.13 -3.09
CA ARG A 180 -45.15 19.85 -1.65
C ARG A 180 -44.10 18.83 -1.21
N ARG A 181 -43.97 17.69 -1.91
CA ARG A 181 -42.96 16.66 -1.58
C ARG A 181 -41.55 17.25 -1.66
N ARG A 182 -41.23 17.99 -2.71
CA ARG A 182 -39.93 18.66 -2.90
C ARG A 182 -39.62 19.64 -1.76
N ALA A 183 -40.55 20.54 -1.43
CA ALA A 183 -40.37 21.51 -0.36
C ALA A 183 -40.17 20.82 1.00
N THR A 184 -40.94 19.77 1.27
CA THR A 184 -40.84 18.96 2.50
C THR A 184 -39.48 18.30 2.64
N ILE A 185 -39.00 17.67 1.56
CA ILE A 185 -37.69 17.01 1.52
C ILE A 185 -36.56 18.03 1.61
N GLU A 186 -36.65 19.17 0.93
CA GLU A 186 -35.63 20.22 1.03
C GLU A 186 -35.52 20.79 2.45
N ALA A 187 -36.65 20.99 3.14
CA ALA A 187 -36.67 21.38 4.55
C ALA A 187 -36.02 20.29 5.44
N TYR A 188 -36.39 19.03 5.24
CA TYR A 188 -35.78 17.89 5.95
C TYR A 188 -34.26 17.84 5.77
N LEU A 189 -33.77 17.93 4.53
CA LEU A 189 -32.34 17.87 4.22
C LEU A 189 -31.57 19.05 4.81
N ARG A 190 -32.14 20.27 4.84
CA ARG A 190 -31.50 21.44 5.48
C ARG A 190 -31.34 21.24 6.98
N THR A 191 -32.37 20.77 7.66
CA THR A 191 -32.33 20.47 9.10
C THR A 191 -31.26 19.42 9.40
N GLN A 192 -31.25 18.34 8.63
CA GLN A 192 -30.29 17.25 8.81
C GLN A 192 -28.85 17.68 8.46
N TYR A 193 -28.67 18.51 7.42
CA TYR A 193 -27.37 19.06 7.05
C TYR A 193 -26.75 19.84 8.21
N LEU A 194 -27.52 20.73 8.85
CA LEU A 194 -27.07 21.51 10.01
C LEU A 194 -26.78 20.63 11.23
N THR A 195 -27.60 19.60 11.46
CA THR A 195 -27.46 18.72 12.64
C THR A 195 -26.22 17.83 12.56
N ASP A 196 -25.82 17.42 11.34
CA ASP A 196 -24.69 16.53 11.10
C ASP A 196 -23.43 17.27 10.56
N ASP A 197 -23.35 18.60 10.70
CA ASP A 197 -22.21 19.41 10.20
C ASP A 197 -20.91 19.14 10.98
N THR A 198 -21.03 18.89 12.28
CA THR A 198 -19.89 18.58 13.17
C THR A 198 -19.77 17.09 13.43
N LEU A 199 -18.55 16.68 13.79
CA LEU A 199 -18.27 15.31 14.19
C LEU A 199 -18.95 14.97 15.52
N ARG A 200 -19.74 13.90 15.52
CA ARG A 200 -20.37 13.35 16.73
C ARG A 200 -19.41 12.44 17.52
N PHE A 201 -18.22 12.92 17.85
CA PHE A 201 -17.34 12.22 18.80
C PHE A 201 -17.78 12.52 20.24
N LYS A 202 -18.60 11.64 20.85
CA LYS A 202 -18.99 11.76 22.27
C LYS A 202 -17.82 11.60 23.25
N GLN A 203 -16.68 11.07 22.82
CA GLN A 203 -15.58 10.65 23.71
C GLN A 203 -14.36 11.58 23.73
N VAL A 204 -14.24 12.52 22.79
CA VAL A 204 -13.16 13.52 22.74
C VAL A 204 -13.83 14.91 22.61
N GLU A 205 -13.33 15.93 23.31
CA GLU A 205 -13.70 17.33 23.08
C GLU A 205 -13.33 17.76 21.65
N MET A 206 -14.16 17.34 20.69
CA MET A 206 -14.12 17.66 19.26
C MET A 206 -15.50 18.01 18.73
N LEU A 207 -16.48 18.24 19.62
CA LEU A 207 -17.88 18.52 19.27
C LEU A 207 -18.04 19.79 18.40
N THR A 208 -16.98 20.58 18.22
CA THR A 208 -16.94 21.80 17.39
C THR A 208 -16.20 21.65 16.07
N THR A 209 -15.56 20.51 15.77
CA THR A 209 -14.82 20.32 14.50
C THR A 209 -15.76 19.89 13.38
N LYS A 210 -15.65 20.55 12.22
CA LYS A 210 -16.42 20.20 11.02
C LYS A 210 -16.05 18.82 10.50
N LEU A 211 -17.04 18.08 10.01
CA LEU A 211 -16.87 16.71 9.53
C LEU A 211 -15.87 16.59 8.37
N PHE A 212 -15.98 17.47 7.37
CA PHE A 212 -15.16 17.41 6.15
C PHE A 212 -13.68 17.70 6.40
N ASP A 213 -13.35 18.45 7.45
CA ASP A 213 -11.97 18.83 7.75
C ASP A 213 -11.16 17.63 8.28
N LEU A 214 -11.81 16.75 9.05
CA LEU A 214 -11.15 15.67 9.78
C LEU A 214 -11.42 14.27 9.22
N TYR A 215 -12.38 14.10 8.30
CA TYR A 215 -12.64 12.80 7.67
C TYR A 215 -11.40 12.24 6.95
N ILE A 216 -11.16 10.94 7.14
CA ILE A 216 -10.16 10.15 6.41
C ILE A 216 -10.83 8.96 5.76
N ASP A 217 -10.43 8.64 4.55
CA ASP A 217 -11.04 7.54 3.82
C ASP A 217 -10.35 6.20 4.11
N VAL A 218 -10.92 5.45 5.06
CA VAL A 218 -10.37 4.18 5.52
C VAL A 218 -10.56 3.11 4.43
N PRO A 219 -9.54 2.30 4.10
CA PRO A 219 -9.68 1.27 3.07
C PRO A 219 -10.75 0.24 3.43
N ILE A 220 -11.45 -0.30 2.43
CA ILE A 220 -12.53 -1.26 2.63
C ILE A 220 -12.37 -2.49 1.72
N ARG A 221 -12.68 -3.67 2.25
CA ARG A 221 -12.54 -4.95 1.52
C ARG A 221 -13.84 -5.76 1.55
N PRO A 222 -14.31 -6.32 0.43
CA PRO A 222 -15.45 -7.24 0.43
C PRO A 222 -15.16 -8.55 1.17
N VAL A 223 -16.15 -9.08 1.88
CA VAL A 223 -16.07 -10.33 2.64
C VAL A 223 -16.44 -11.50 1.74
N SER A 224 -15.50 -12.41 1.46
CA SER A 224 -15.76 -13.62 0.67
C SER A 224 -16.24 -14.78 1.54
N SER A 225 -17.32 -15.45 1.11
CA SER A 225 -17.85 -16.66 1.76
C SER A 225 -16.92 -17.87 1.69
N ALA A 226 -15.87 -17.84 0.85
CA ALA A 226 -14.90 -18.93 0.71
C ALA A 226 -13.77 -18.90 1.76
N SER A 227 -13.60 -17.78 2.48
CA SER A 227 -12.44 -17.54 3.35
C SER A 227 -12.38 -18.44 4.60
N GLU A 228 -13.51 -19.00 5.06
CA GLU A 228 -13.54 -19.84 6.27
C GLU A 228 -13.34 -21.34 6.00
N ARG A 229 -13.62 -21.85 4.79
CA ARG A 229 -13.56 -23.30 4.49
C ARG A 229 -12.32 -23.74 3.73
N GLN A 230 -11.62 -22.85 3.03
CA GLN A 230 -10.47 -23.21 2.18
C GLN A 230 -9.09 -23.13 2.85
N MET A 231 -8.95 -22.53 4.05
CA MET A 231 -7.67 -22.55 4.79
C MET A 231 -7.21 -23.97 5.17
N LEU A 232 -8.07 -24.98 5.05
CA LEU A 232 -7.78 -26.37 5.42
C LEU A 232 -7.57 -27.32 4.23
N THR A 233 -7.73 -26.87 2.97
CA THR A 233 -7.58 -27.76 1.80
C THR A 233 -6.74 -27.10 0.71
N GLN A 234 -5.48 -27.51 0.65
CA GLN A 234 -4.53 -27.25 -0.44
C GLN A 234 -5.16 -27.53 -1.80
N LYS A 235 -5.11 -26.54 -2.70
CA LYS A 235 -4.89 -26.74 -4.15
C LYS A 235 -4.40 -25.44 -4.78
N ASP A 236 -3.21 -25.52 -5.34
CA ASP A 236 -2.47 -24.46 -6.00
C ASP A 236 -3.22 -23.86 -7.20
N GLY A 237 -3.55 -22.56 -7.12
CA GLY A 237 -4.03 -21.74 -8.23
C GLY A 237 -4.65 -20.42 -7.78
N PRO A 238 -4.50 -19.31 -8.54
CA PRO A 238 -5.16 -18.05 -8.22
C PRO A 238 -6.69 -18.21 -8.32
N ARG A 239 -7.41 -17.90 -7.23
CA ARG A 239 -8.88 -17.94 -7.19
C ARG A 239 -9.47 -16.82 -8.04
N PRO A 240 -10.51 -17.07 -8.85
CA PRO A 240 -11.24 -15.99 -9.50
C PRO A 240 -11.92 -15.09 -8.46
N LEU A 241 -11.71 -13.78 -8.58
CA LEU A 241 -12.36 -12.77 -7.76
C LEU A 241 -13.87 -12.71 -8.06
N SER A 242 -14.70 -12.55 -7.03
CA SER A 242 -16.13 -12.23 -7.18
C SER A 242 -16.34 -10.85 -7.79
N VAL A 243 -17.54 -10.58 -8.34
CA VAL A 243 -17.85 -9.26 -8.94
C VAL A 243 -17.59 -8.09 -7.96
N PRO A 244 -18.00 -8.15 -6.68
CA PRO A 244 -17.64 -7.12 -5.71
C PRO A 244 -16.13 -6.96 -5.47
N GLU A 245 -15.38 -8.06 -5.45
CA GLU A 245 -13.91 -8.05 -5.33
C GLU A 245 -13.24 -7.40 -6.55
N GLN A 246 -13.75 -7.67 -7.76
CA GLN A 246 -13.25 -7.07 -9.00
C GLN A 246 -13.52 -5.57 -9.05
N ILE A 247 -14.72 -5.12 -8.67
CA ILE A 247 -15.07 -3.70 -8.62
C ILE A 247 -14.18 -2.98 -7.59
N ALA A 248 -14.07 -3.50 -6.37
CA ALA A 248 -13.24 -2.89 -5.33
C ALA A 248 -11.76 -2.80 -5.72
N ALA A 249 -11.20 -3.82 -6.34
CA ALA A 249 -9.83 -3.81 -6.85
C ALA A 249 -9.64 -2.83 -8.02
N MET A 250 -10.62 -2.74 -8.92
CA MET A 250 -10.58 -1.80 -10.05
C MET A 250 -10.61 -0.34 -9.57
N VAL A 251 -11.50 -0.02 -8.62
CA VAL A 251 -11.59 1.32 -8.03
C VAL A 251 -10.28 1.67 -7.32
N GLY A 252 -9.74 0.78 -6.49
CA GLY A 252 -8.47 1.01 -5.79
C GLY A 252 -7.27 1.17 -6.75
N GLY A 253 -7.29 0.49 -7.90
CA GLY A 253 -6.28 0.62 -8.95
C GLY A 253 -6.31 1.98 -9.68
N ARG A 254 -7.47 2.66 -9.75
CA ARG A 254 -7.58 4.00 -10.37
C ARG A 254 -6.92 5.08 -9.52
N ALA A 255 -7.02 4.96 -8.19
CA ALA A 255 -6.49 5.94 -7.24
C ALA A 255 -4.95 6.01 -7.17
N THR A 256 -4.26 4.91 -7.44
CA THR A 256 -2.80 4.79 -7.27
C THR A 256 -1.97 5.19 -8.50
N GLY A 257 -2.62 5.67 -9.57
CA GLY A 257 -1.93 6.16 -10.76
C GLY A 257 -1.29 5.04 -11.59
N GLY A 258 -2.10 4.39 -12.44
CA GLY A 258 -1.62 3.76 -13.68
C GLY A 258 -0.60 2.63 -13.54
N ARG A 259 -0.70 1.77 -12.52
CA ARG A 259 -0.05 0.45 -12.58
C ARG A 259 -0.87 -0.46 -13.49
N THR A 260 -0.31 -0.81 -14.65
CA THR A 260 -0.92 -1.72 -15.62
C THR A 260 -1.40 -3.01 -14.94
N GLY A 261 -2.59 -3.49 -15.32
CA GLY A 261 -3.37 -4.55 -14.67
C GLY A 261 -2.74 -5.95 -14.50
N HIS A 262 -1.43 -6.10 -14.64
CA HIS A 262 -0.70 -7.36 -14.40
C HIS A 262 -0.30 -7.60 -12.93
N GLU A 263 -0.33 -6.58 -12.05
CA GLU A 263 -0.07 -6.75 -10.60
C GLU A 263 -1.33 -7.14 -9.80
N VAL A 264 -2.52 -7.15 -10.42
CA VAL A 264 -3.82 -7.34 -9.74
C VAL A 264 -4.12 -8.82 -9.42
N PHE A 265 -3.30 -9.77 -9.91
CA PHE A 265 -3.50 -11.21 -9.68
C PHE A 265 -2.89 -11.76 -8.39
N ASP A 266 -2.17 -10.94 -7.61
CA ASP A 266 -1.70 -11.32 -6.28
C ASP A 266 -2.66 -10.79 -5.22
N SER A 267 -3.57 -11.67 -4.74
CA SER A 267 -4.62 -11.34 -3.77
C SER A 267 -4.11 -10.79 -2.43
N THR A 268 -2.80 -10.88 -2.18
CA THR A 268 -2.17 -10.42 -0.93
C THR A 268 -1.68 -8.97 -0.98
N ARG A 269 -1.58 -8.35 -2.17
CA ARG A 269 -1.03 -7.00 -2.37
C ARG A 269 -1.97 -6.00 -3.05
N ALA A 270 -3.23 -6.37 -3.26
CA ALA A 270 -4.23 -5.45 -3.81
C ALA A 270 -4.42 -4.26 -2.87
N THR A 271 -4.08 -3.06 -3.32
CA THR A 271 -4.43 -1.81 -2.63
C THR A 271 -5.94 -1.60 -2.75
N TRP A 272 -6.64 -1.73 -1.63
CA TRP A 272 -8.09 -1.54 -1.57
C TRP A 272 -8.46 -0.06 -1.67
N ALA A 273 -9.57 0.23 -2.34
CA ALA A 273 -10.15 1.57 -2.39
C ALA A 273 -10.54 2.06 -0.99
N GLY A 274 -10.57 3.38 -0.82
CA GLY A 274 -11.19 4.00 0.34
C GLY A 274 -12.70 3.69 0.40
N ALA A 275 -13.27 3.68 1.60
CA ALA A 275 -14.68 3.33 1.79
C ALA A 275 -15.64 4.33 1.12
N ALA A 276 -15.41 5.64 1.30
CA ALA A 276 -16.20 6.68 0.66
C ALA A 276 -15.95 6.72 -0.85
N GLU A 277 -14.72 6.52 -1.30
CA GLU A 277 -14.39 6.36 -2.71
C GLU A 277 -15.21 5.22 -3.35
N LEU A 278 -15.17 4.02 -2.77
CA LEU A 278 -15.90 2.87 -3.30
C LEU A 278 -17.42 3.10 -3.27
N MET A 279 -17.97 3.59 -2.15
CA MET A 279 -19.41 3.83 -2.00
C MET A 279 -19.93 5.01 -2.84
N SER A 280 -19.04 5.84 -3.39
CA SER A 280 -19.39 6.92 -4.32
C SER A 280 -19.14 6.55 -5.79
N ASP A 281 -18.49 5.41 -6.09
CA ASP A 281 -18.17 4.99 -7.44
C ASP A 281 -19.40 4.50 -8.20
N GLN A 282 -19.52 4.92 -9.47
CA GLN A 282 -20.66 4.59 -10.32
C GLN A 282 -20.81 3.08 -10.55
N LEU A 283 -19.72 2.33 -10.76
CA LEU A 283 -19.81 0.89 -11.03
C LEU A 283 -20.27 0.12 -9.80
N GLN A 284 -19.79 0.51 -8.62
CA GLN A 284 -20.23 -0.04 -7.34
C GLN A 284 -21.74 0.16 -7.17
N LEU A 285 -22.22 1.40 -7.35
CA LEU A 285 -23.63 1.74 -7.15
C LEU A 285 -24.56 1.14 -8.21
N GLU A 286 -24.06 0.87 -9.42
CA GLU A 286 -24.83 0.19 -10.46
C GLU A 286 -25.05 -1.29 -10.17
N HIS A 287 -24.01 -1.99 -9.67
CA HIS A 287 -23.98 -3.45 -9.53
C HIS A 287 -24.23 -3.94 -8.09
N VAL A 288 -23.99 -3.11 -7.08
CA VAL A 288 -24.05 -3.48 -5.66
C VAL A 288 -24.83 -2.40 -4.89
N ARG A 289 -26.15 -2.62 -4.74
CA ARG A 289 -27.07 -1.65 -4.12
C ARG A 289 -27.45 -1.96 -2.68
N ARG A 290 -27.22 -3.19 -2.22
CA ARG A 290 -27.54 -3.66 -0.87
C ARG A 290 -26.22 -4.00 -0.19
N VAL A 291 -25.78 -3.12 0.72
CA VAL A 291 -24.43 -3.13 1.29
C VAL A 291 -24.49 -3.20 2.81
N VAL A 292 -23.65 -4.05 3.39
CA VAL A 292 -23.36 -4.04 4.83
C VAL A 292 -21.89 -3.66 5.02
N VAL A 293 -21.63 -2.59 5.78
CA VAL A 293 -20.28 -2.19 6.19
C VAL A 293 -20.02 -2.65 7.62
N GLU A 294 -19.10 -3.59 7.77
CA GLU A 294 -18.60 -4.12 9.03
C GLU A 294 -17.27 -3.47 9.42
N GLY A 295 -17.01 -3.41 10.72
CA GLY A 295 -15.74 -2.90 11.26
C GLY A 295 -15.74 -2.86 12.78
N ALA A 296 -14.54 -2.80 13.38
CA ALA A 296 -14.38 -2.74 14.83
C ALA A 296 -14.98 -1.45 15.44
N PRO A 297 -15.24 -1.40 16.76
CA PRO A 297 -15.56 -0.15 17.46
C PRO A 297 -14.49 0.92 17.19
N GLY A 298 -14.86 2.19 17.01
CA GLY A 298 -13.90 3.27 16.75
C GLY A 298 -13.30 3.35 15.33
N GLN A 299 -13.52 2.34 14.45
CA GLN A 299 -12.95 2.32 13.09
C GLN A 299 -13.55 3.36 12.11
N GLY A 300 -14.64 4.04 12.48
CA GLY A 300 -15.23 5.11 11.68
C GLY A 300 -16.48 4.76 10.85
N LYS A 301 -17.21 3.68 11.16
CA LYS A 301 -18.45 3.28 10.44
C LYS A 301 -19.54 4.37 10.42
N THR A 302 -19.91 4.87 11.59
CA THR A 302 -20.87 5.98 11.76
C THR A 302 -20.35 7.26 11.10
N THR A 303 -19.03 7.47 11.14
CA THR A 303 -18.40 8.64 10.50
C THR A 303 -18.48 8.54 8.98
N LEU A 304 -18.32 7.35 8.39
CA LEU A 304 -18.50 7.10 6.96
C LEU A 304 -19.96 7.35 6.53
N SER A 305 -20.95 6.80 7.24
CA SER A 305 -22.36 7.00 6.90
C SER A 305 -22.76 8.48 7.02
N GLN A 306 -22.28 9.18 8.06
CA GLN A 306 -22.47 10.63 8.22
C GLN A 306 -21.81 11.41 7.07
N TYR A 307 -20.58 11.05 6.68
CA TYR A 307 -19.82 11.71 5.62
C TYR A 307 -20.50 11.58 4.25
N LEU A 308 -20.92 10.37 3.89
CA LEU A 308 -21.67 10.11 2.65
C LEU A 308 -23.00 10.87 2.62
N ALA A 309 -23.74 10.87 3.73
CA ALA A 309 -24.98 11.65 3.85
C ALA A 309 -24.73 13.15 3.63
N GLN A 310 -23.68 13.70 4.25
CA GLN A 310 -23.35 15.11 4.15
C GLN A 310 -22.94 15.54 2.74
N ILE A 311 -22.17 14.72 2.03
CA ILE A 311 -21.85 14.97 0.61
C ILE A 311 -23.13 15.04 -0.22
N GLN A 312 -24.01 14.05 -0.10
CA GLN A 312 -25.24 14.01 -0.89
C GLN A 312 -26.20 15.17 -0.54
N ARG A 313 -26.30 15.54 0.75
CA ARG A 313 -27.05 16.73 1.20
C ARG A 313 -26.48 18.01 0.62
N ALA A 314 -25.16 18.22 0.69
CA ALA A 314 -24.49 19.40 0.14
C ALA A 314 -24.72 19.54 -1.37
N ARG A 315 -24.62 18.42 -2.11
CA ARG A 315 -24.88 18.36 -3.55
C ARG A 315 -26.33 18.70 -3.87
N TYR A 316 -27.29 18.12 -3.15
CA TYR A 316 -28.71 18.37 -3.37
C TYR A 316 -29.12 19.82 -3.03
N LEU A 317 -28.53 20.40 -1.98
CA LEU A 317 -28.80 21.78 -1.51
C LEU A 317 -27.99 22.86 -2.24
N GLY A 318 -27.16 22.50 -3.23
CA GLY A 318 -26.35 23.46 -4.00
C GLY A 318 -25.26 24.16 -3.17
N LYS A 319 -24.72 23.51 -2.14
CA LYS A 319 -23.66 24.04 -1.27
C LYS A 319 -22.27 23.85 -1.90
N VAL A 320 -21.99 24.57 -2.98
CA VAL A 320 -20.74 24.44 -3.77
C VAL A 320 -19.50 24.67 -2.90
N ASP A 321 -19.49 25.73 -2.09
CA ASP A 321 -18.37 26.06 -1.19
C ASP A 321 -18.00 24.93 -0.21
N ALA A 322 -18.98 24.11 0.21
CA ALA A 322 -18.74 22.99 1.13
C ALA A 322 -18.17 21.75 0.42
N LEU A 323 -18.38 21.66 -0.90
CA LEU A 323 -17.85 20.59 -1.75
C LEU A 323 -16.48 20.96 -2.33
N GLU A 324 -16.19 22.26 -2.46
CA GLU A 324 -14.90 22.81 -2.85
C GLU A 324 -13.83 22.44 -1.81
N GLY A 325 -12.96 21.48 -2.17
CA GLY A 325 -11.90 20.97 -1.30
C GLY A 325 -12.02 19.47 -0.95
N LEU A 326 -13.15 18.84 -1.27
CA LEU A 326 -13.29 17.38 -1.16
C LEU A 326 -12.62 16.65 -2.34
N PRO A 327 -12.14 15.41 -2.15
CA PRO A 327 -11.63 14.60 -3.26
C PRO A 327 -12.68 14.41 -4.35
N ALA A 328 -12.29 14.63 -5.61
CA ALA A 328 -13.21 14.54 -6.75
C ALA A 328 -13.87 13.14 -6.85
N GLN A 329 -13.15 12.08 -6.44
CA GLN A 329 -13.68 10.72 -6.43
C GLN A 329 -14.95 10.59 -5.56
N HIS A 330 -15.09 11.39 -4.51
CA HIS A 330 -16.24 11.34 -3.60
C HIS A 330 -17.44 12.14 -4.15
N THR A 331 -17.23 13.01 -5.15
CA THR A 331 -18.25 13.97 -5.64
C THR A 331 -18.66 13.74 -7.10
N ILE A 332 -17.90 12.97 -7.88
CA ILE A 332 -18.17 12.67 -9.31
C ILE A 332 -19.34 11.68 -9.49
N GLY A 333 -19.61 10.81 -8.52
CA GLY A 333 -20.66 9.79 -8.59
C GLY A 333 -22.08 10.36 -8.72
N PRO A 334 -23.11 9.51 -8.94
CA PRO A 334 -24.50 9.98 -9.04
C PRO A 334 -24.98 10.67 -7.75
N THR A 335 -25.87 11.65 -7.89
CA THR A 335 -26.52 12.32 -6.76
C THR A 335 -27.70 11.48 -6.28
N PHE A 336 -27.74 11.15 -5.00
CA PHE A 336 -28.84 10.45 -4.36
C PHE A 336 -29.53 11.34 -3.33
N LEU A 337 -30.81 11.06 -3.10
CA LEU A 337 -31.53 11.60 -1.96
C LEU A 337 -31.13 10.83 -0.67
N PRO A 338 -30.45 11.45 0.30
CA PRO A 338 -29.92 10.73 1.46
C PRO A 338 -30.91 10.68 2.63
N PHE A 339 -31.23 9.47 3.07
CA PHE A 339 -31.92 9.19 4.33
C PHE A 339 -30.95 8.51 5.28
N LYS A 340 -30.77 9.04 6.50
CA LYS A 340 -29.95 8.42 7.55
C LYS A 340 -30.81 8.20 8.79
N LEU A 341 -30.77 7.00 9.33
CA LEU A 341 -31.56 6.61 10.51
C LEU A 341 -30.71 5.69 11.41
N GLU A 342 -30.75 5.91 12.72
CA GLU A 342 -30.09 5.02 13.70
C GLU A 342 -30.97 3.79 13.93
N LEU A 343 -30.37 2.60 13.90
CA LEU A 343 -31.14 1.35 13.98
C LEU A 343 -31.73 1.07 15.37
N ARG A 344 -31.21 1.73 16.41
CA ARG A 344 -31.86 1.78 17.72
C ARG A 344 -33.22 2.49 17.65
N ASP A 345 -33.30 3.61 16.95
CA ASP A 345 -34.56 4.34 16.77
C ASP A 345 -35.55 3.52 15.94
N LEU A 346 -35.07 2.84 14.89
CA LEU A 346 -35.91 1.90 14.14
C LEU A 346 -36.45 0.79 15.04
N SER A 347 -35.62 0.22 15.92
CA SER A 347 -36.05 -0.79 16.88
C SER A 347 -37.20 -0.29 17.75
N HIS A 348 -37.09 0.93 18.30
CA HIS A 348 -38.15 1.54 19.12
C HIS A 348 -39.44 1.73 18.31
N TRP A 349 -39.32 2.24 17.08
CA TRP A 349 -40.44 2.37 16.15
C TRP A 349 -41.13 1.03 15.87
N LEU A 350 -40.39 -0.03 15.60
CA LEU A 350 -40.99 -1.36 15.35
C LEU A 350 -41.72 -1.93 16.59
N THR A 351 -41.42 -1.44 17.79
CA THR A 351 -42.14 -1.79 19.02
C THR A 351 -43.36 -0.91 19.32
N GLY A 352 -43.63 0.09 18.47
CA GLY A 352 -44.78 1.00 18.59
C GLY A 352 -44.49 2.30 19.34
N LEU A 353 -43.23 2.59 19.68
CA LEU A 353 -42.80 3.82 20.37
C LEU A 353 -42.27 4.84 19.36
N ASP A 354 -42.53 6.13 19.56
CA ASP A 354 -41.95 7.20 18.73
C ASP A 354 -40.62 7.67 19.33
N PRO A 355 -39.46 7.35 18.70
CA PRO A 355 -38.15 7.74 19.21
C PRO A 355 -37.83 9.23 19.02
N TRP A 356 -38.60 9.95 18.21
CA TRP A 356 -38.36 11.36 17.89
C TRP A 356 -39.31 12.32 18.61
N ASP A 357 -40.23 11.79 19.41
CA ASP A 357 -41.05 12.56 20.33
C ASP A 357 -40.23 13.00 21.56
N PRO A 358 -40.45 14.20 22.12
CA PRO A 358 -39.79 14.62 23.36
C PRO A 358 -40.06 13.69 24.54
N ASP A 359 -41.23 13.04 24.58
CA ASP A 359 -41.57 12.01 25.55
C ASP A 359 -41.28 10.61 24.97
N THR A 360 -40.21 10.00 25.47
CA THR A 360 -39.74 8.67 25.05
C THR A 360 -40.72 7.52 25.29
N SER A 361 -41.83 7.77 26.00
CA SER A 361 -42.88 6.77 26.24
C SER A 361 -44.07 6.88 25.26
N THR A 362 -44.08 7.91 24.40
CA THR A 362 -45.14 8.15 23.43
C THR A 362 -45.23 7.00 22.43
N ARG A 363 -46.44 6.48 22.22
CA ARG A 363 -46.73 5.46 21.21
C ARG A 363 -47.21 6.09 19.90
N HIS A 364 -46.77 5.54 18.77
CA HIS A 364 -47.33 5.90 17.47
C HIS A 364 -48.48 4.97 17.06
N ASN A 365 -49.37 5.47 16.21
CA ASN A 365 -50.51 4.70 15.65
C ASN A 365 -50.26 4.24 14.22
N GLU A 366 -49.01 4.32 13.73
CA GLU A 366 -48.62 3.89 12.39
C GLU A 366 -48.25 2.40 12.33
N ILE A 367 -48.24 1.85 11.12
CA ILE A 367 -47.77 0.48 10.88
C ILE A 367 -46.28 0.40 11.25
N PRO A 368 -45.82 -0.57 12.04
CA PRO A 368 -44.41 -0.72 12.39
C PRO A 368 -43.63 -1.26 11.18
N SER A 369 -43.05 -0.35 10.39
CA SER A 369 -42.27 -0.66 9.18
C SER A 369 -41.15 0.36 8.97
N LEU A 370 -40.14 0.02 8.14
CA LEU A 370 -39.08 0.96 7.78
C LEU A 370 -39.64 2.16 7.00
N GLU A 371 -40.60 1.95 6.10
CA GLU A 371 -41.20 3.03 5.30
C GLU A 371 -41.92 4.06 6.17
N SER A 372 -42.70 3.61 7.16
CA SER A 372 -43.36 4.51 8.11
C SER A 372 -42.37 5.23 9.02
N ALA A 373 -41.31 4.53 9.46
CA ALA A 373 -40.23 5.16 10.23
C ALA A 373 -39.55 6.29 9.43
N LEU A 374 -39.23 6.05 8.17
CA LEU A 374 -38.64 7.06 7.28
C LEU A 374 -39.60 8.23 7.04
N ALA A 375 -40.88 7.96 6.78
CA ALA A 375 -41.88 8.99 6.58
C ALA A 375 -42.08 9.85 7.84
N ALA A 376 -42.16 9.23 9.02
CA ALA A 376 -42.26 9.91 10.30
C ALA A 376 -41.01 10.75 10.61
N HIS A 377 -39.82 10.22 10.32
CA HIS A 377 -38.57 10.96 10.46
C HIS A 377 -38.53 12.21 9.57
N VAL A 378 -38.94 12.09 8.30
CA VAL A 378 -39.07 13.24 7.39
C VAL A 378 -40.11 14.24 7.92
N ARG A 379 -41.29 13.77 8.31
CA ARG A 379 -42.37 14.61 8.87
C ARG A 379 -41.90 15.39 10.10
N ARG A 380 -41.14 14.75 10.99
CA ARG A 380 -40.63 15.35 12.22
C ARG A 380 -39.65 16.49 11.97
N TYR A 381 -38.71 16.29 11.05
CA TYR A 381 -37.59 17.22 10.80
C TYR A 381 -37.82 18.17 9.61
N SER A 382 -39.00 18.15 8.98
CA SER A 382 -39.43 19.06 7.91
C SER A 382 -40.32 20.22 8.39
N GLY A 383 -40.45 20.42 9.71
CA GLY A 383 -41.16 21.58 10.28
C GLY A 383 -42.69 21.47 10.23
N GLY A 384 -43.26 20.26 10.30
CA GLY A 384 -44.71 20.04 10.39
C GLY A 384 -45.42 19.85 9.03
N SER A 385 -44.67 19.69 7.95
CA SER A 385 -45.21 19.36 6.63
C SER A 385 -45.85 17.96 6.64
N ARG A 386 -46.98 17.79 5.93
CA ARG A 386 -47.60 16.48 5.76
C ARG A 386 -46.74 15.61 4.82
N PHE A 387 -46.29 14.47 5.33
CA PHE A 387 -45.53 13.48 4.59
C PHE A 387 -45.85 12.09 5.16
N ASP A 388 -46.25 11.16 4.30
CA ASP A 388 -46.64 9.80 4.66
C ASP A 388 -45.91 8.74 3.82
N VAL A 389 -46.28 7.48 3.99
CA VAL A 389 -45.67 6.35 3.28
C VAL A 389 -45.94 6.40 1.78
N ASP A 390 -47.09 6.91 1.35
CA ASP A 390 -47.44 7.01 -0.07
C ASP A 390 -46.59 8.10 -0.75
N ASP A 391 -46.36 9.23 -0.06
CA ASP A 391 -45.43 10.26 -0.50
C ASP A 391 -43.99 9.73 -0.59
N LEU A 392 -43.55 8.95 0.40
CA LEU A 392 -42.23 8.32 0.40
C LEU A 392 -42.09 7.36 -0.79
N ARG A 393 -43.08 6.48 -1.03
CA ARG A 393 -43.04 5.51 -2.14
C ARG A 393 -43.05 6.21 -3.49
N ALA A 394 -43.89 7.23 -3.68
CA ALA A 394 -43.90 8.01 -4.91
C ALA A 394 -42.52 8.63 -5.17
N LEU A 395 -41.91 9.23 -4.14
CA LEU A 395 -40.59 9.84 -4.22
C LEU A 395 -39.49 8.81 -4.54
N LEU A 396 -39.44 7.70 -3.79
CA LEU A 396 -38.44 6.64 -3.96
C LEU A 396 -38.60 5.88 -5.28
N SER A 397 -39.76 5.95 -5.94
CA SER A 397 -40.00 5.35 -7.26
C SER A 397 -39.47 6.19 -8.42
N GLU A 398 -39.32 7.50 -8.22
CA GLU A 398 -38.92 8.47 -9.26
C GLU A 398 -37.50 9.03 -9.04
N THR A 399 -37.03 9.06 -7.80
CA THR A 399 -35.76 9.68 -7.41
C THR A 399 -34.81 8.64 -6.82
N PRO A 400 -33.55 8.53 -7.31
CA PRO A 400 -32.55 7.68 -6.69
C PRO A 400 -32.30 8.09 -5.23
N ALA A 401 -32.40 7.15 -4.30
CA ALA A 401 -32.17 7.41 -2.88
C ALA A 401 -31.06 6.54 -2.29
N LEU A 402 -30.37 7.09 -1.28
CA LEU A 402 -29.39 6.41 -0.45
C LEU A 402 -29.95 6.30 0.97
N ILE A 403 -30.36 5.10 1.35
CA ILE A 403 -30.95 4.79 2.66
C ILE A 403 -29.84 4.19 3.53
N MET A 404 -29.36 4.97 4.50
CA MET A 404 -28.31 4.60 5.44
C MET A 404 -28.91 4.23 6.79
N LEU A 405 -28.73 2.98 7.19
CA LEU A 405 -29.22 2.42 8.43
C LEU A 405 -28.02 2.13 9.34
N ASP A 406 -27.84 2.99 10.34
CA ASP A 406 -26.60 3.09 11.08
C ASP A 406 -26.66 2.34 12.41
N ALA A 407 -25.56 1.67 12.77
CA ALA A 407 -25.31 1.05 14.06
C ALA A 407 -26.30 -0.06 14.45
N LEU A 408 -26.39 -1.13 13.64
CA LEU A 408 -27.22 -2.31 13.98
C LEU A 408 -26.80 -2.93 15.33
N ASP A 409 -25.53 -2.79 15.71
CA ASP A 409 -25.00 -3.24 17.00
C ASP A 409 -25.50 -2.46 18.22
N GLU A 410 -26.19 -1.34 18.01
CA GLU A 410 -26.75 -0.51 19.09
C GLU A 410 -28.17 -0.91 19.52
N VAL A 411 -28.78 -1.89 18.84
CA VAL A 411 -30.02 -2.56 19.24
C VAL A 411 -29.65 -3.63 20.28
N ALA A 412 -30.01 -3.38 21.54
CA ALA A 412 -29.52 -4.18 22.67
C ALA A 412 -30.27 -5.52 22.84
N ASP A 413 -31.55 -5.60 22.47
CA ASP A 413 -32.37 -6.80 22.61
C ASP A 413 -32.34 -7.67 21.35
N LEU A 414 -32.07 -8.97 21.53
CA LEU A 414 -31.95 -9.96 20.44
C LEU A 414 -33.25 -10.15 19.65
N ASN A 415 -34.41 -10.10 20.31
CA ASN A 415 -35.69 -10.27 19.64
C ASN A 415 -36.02 -9.04 18.82
N ASP A 416 -35.75 -7.85 19.35
CA ASP A 416 -35.95 -6.60 18.63
C ASP A 416 -34.95 -6.45 17.48
N ARG A 417 -33.68 -6.85 17.67
CA ARG A 417 -32.70 -6.94 16.58
C ARG A 417 -33.15 -7.89 15.49
N LYS A 418 -33.75 -9.04 15.84
CA LYS A 418 -34.33 -9.98 14.86
C LYS A 418 -35.44 -9.33 14.05
N LYS A 419 -36.33 -8.56 14.69
CA LYS A 419 -37.39 -7.80 13.99
C LYS A 419 -36.80 -6.74 13.07
N VAL A 420 -35.79 -6.00 13.54
CA VAL A 420 -35.08 -4.98 12.74
C VAL A 420 -34.44 -5.61 11.52
N VAL A 421 -33.68 -6.71 11.66
CA VAL A 421 -33.05 -7.41 10.53
C VAL A 421 -34.08 -7.89 9.52
N ALA A 422 -35.12 -8.59 10.00
CA ALA A 422 -36.18 -9.09 9.12
C ALA A 422 -36.89 -7.95 8.38
N GLU A 423 -37.10 -6.81 9.06
CA GLU A 423 -37.73 -5.65 8.46
C GLU A 423 -36.82 -4.92 7.46
N ILE A 424 -35.52 -4.83 7.70
CA ILE A 424 -34.55 -4.28 6.74
C ILE A 424 -34.54 -5.12 5.45
N GLU A 425 -34.48 -6.44 5.58
CA GLU A 425 -34.50 -7.36 4.44
C GLU A 425 -35.81 -7.25 3.66
N ALA A 426 -36.95 -7.30 4.36
CA ALA A 426 -38.27 -7.18 3.75
C ALA A 426 -38.48 -5.80 3.10
N ALA A 427 -38.14 -4.71 3.77
CA ALA A 427 -38.27 -3.36 3.23
C ALA A 427 -37.34 -3.13 2.03
N SER A 428 -36.15 -3.71 2.02
CA SER A 428 -35.21 -3.60 0.89
C SER A 428 -35.74 -4.28 -0.37
N GLU A 429 -36.57 -5.32 -0.24
CA GLU A 429 -37.31 -5.88 -1.38
C GLU A 429 -38.52 -5.04 -1.76
N ARG A 430 -39.30 -4.56 -0.78
CA ARG A 430 -40.49 -3.72 -1.04
C ARG A 430 -40.17 -2.37 -1.69
N LEU A 431 -39.01 -1.80 -1.35
CA LEU A 431 -38.54 -0.50 -1.86
C LEU A 431 -37.73 -0.63 -3.15
N ASP A 432 -37.49 -1.84 -3.65
CA ASP A 432 -36.77 -2.06 -4.90
C ASP A 432 -37.69 -1.74 -6.09
N SER A 433 -37.32 -0.73 -6.87
CA SER A 433 -38.05 -0.32 -8.07
C SER A 433 -37.06 -0.19 -9.25
N PRO A 434 -37.38 -0.70 -10.45
CA PRO A 434 -36.50 -0.55 -11.61
C PRO A 434 -36.19 0.92 -11.95
N ALA A 435 -37.13 1.83 -11.66
CA ALA A 435 -36.98 3.28 -11.87
C ALA A 435 -36.33 3.99 -10.68
N GLY A 436 -36.73 3.61 -9.46
CA GLY A 436 -36.19 4.10 -8.20
C GLY A 436 -34.89 3.41 -7.83
N ARG A 437 -33.75 3.91 -8.30
CA ARG A 437 -32.41 3.33 -8.01
C ARG A 437 -32.01 3.52 -6.55
N ASN A 438 -32.64 2.76 -5.65
CA ASN A 438 -32.43 2.85 -4.21
C ASN A 438 -31.21 2.01 -3.78
N VAL A 439 -30.35 2.61 -2.97
CA VAL A 439 -29.17 1.98 -2.36
C VAL A 439 -29.39 1.90 -0.86
N VAL A 440 -29.30 0.70 -0.29
CA VAL A 440 -29.42 0.46 1.15
C VAL A 440 -28.04 0.14 1.71
N LEU A 441 -27.55 1.00 2.60
CA LEU A 441 -26.28 0.84 3.31
C LEU A 441 -26.55 0.62 4.78
N VAL A 442 -26.13 -0.52 5.30
CA VAL A 442 -26.23 -0.83 6.74
C VAL A 442 -24.85 -0.84 7.36
N THR A 443 -24.69 -0.22 8.52
CA THR A 443 -23.44 -0.36 9.30
C THR A 443 -23.66 -1.31 10.48
N SER A 444 -22.68 -2.19 10.72
CA SER A 444 -22.75 -3.13 11.83
C SER A 444 -21.35 -3.50 12.35
N ARG A 445 -21.30 -4.20 13.48
CA ARG A 445 -20.08 -4.88 13.94
C ARG A 445 -20.02 -6.29 13.36
N PRO A 446 -18.81 -6.82 13.07
CA PRO A 446 -18.64 -8.23 12.77
C PRO A 446 -19.10 -9.03 13.98
N THR A 447 -20.29 -9.62 13.89
CA THR A 447 -20.83 -10.46 14.96
C THR A 447 -20.08 -11.80 14.88
N ALA A 448 -19.91 -12.54 15.97
CA ALA A 448 -19.22 -13.84 15.93
C ALA A 448 -19.88 -14.92 16.82
N ILE A 449 -21.15 -14.72 17.17
CA ILE A 449 -22.08 -15.72 17.68
C ILE A 449 -22.77 -16.25 16.43
N SER A 450 -22.74 -17.56 16.27
CA SER A 450 -23.29 -18.27 15.12
C SER A 450 -24.80 -18.06 14.95
N ASN A 451 -25.50 -17.65 16.01
CA ASN A 451 -26.97 -17.61 16.08
C ASN A 451 -27.58 -16.20 16.25
N ALA A 452 -26.76 -15.14 16.31
CA ALA A 452 -27.27 -13.78 16.43
C ALA A 452 -27.91 -13.37 15.08
N PRO A 453 -29.09 -12.70 15.07
CA PRO A 453 -29.71 -12.22 13.85
C PRO A 453 -28.76 -11.30 13.08
N ARG A 454 -28.48 -11.67 11.82
CA ARG A 454 -27.64 -10.89 10.91
C ARG A 454 -28.36 -10.74 9.59
N ILE A 455 -28.02 -9.67 8.89
CA ILE A 455 -28.40 -9.49 7.50
C ILE A 455 -27.79 -10.61 6.67
N ASP A 456 -28.62 -11.23 5.83
CA ASP A 456 -28.23 -12.33 4.97
C ASP A 456 -27.19 -11.89 3.93
N ARG A 457 -26.04 -12.60 3.91
CA ARG A 457 -24.93 -12.39 2.96
C ARG A 457 -25.28 -12.75 1.51
N THR A 458 -26.41 -13.41 1.27
CA THR A 458 -26.95 -13.67 -0.07
C THR A 458 -27.78 -12.51 -0.59
N LEU A 459 -28.41 -11.75 0.32
CA LEU A 459 -29.24 -10.57 0.00
C LEU A 459 -28.41 -9.28 -0.03
N PHE A 460 -27.37 -9.19 0.81
CA PHE A 460 -26.49 -8.04 0.92
C PHE A 460 -25.02 -8.41 0.72
N VAL A 461 -24.27 -7.51 0.10
CA VAL A 461 -22.81 -7.64 -0.01
C VAL A 461 -22.16 -7.04 1.24
N HIS A 462 -21.36 -7.85 1.95
CA HIS A 462 -20.65 -7.41 3.14
C HIS A 462 -19.26 -6.90 2.78
N TYR A 463 -18.89 -5.77 3.36
CA TYR A 463 -17.58 -5.16 3.28
C TYR A 463 -17.03 -4.95 4.68
N ASN A 464 -15.73 -5.09 4.86
CA ASN A 464 -15.03 -4.89 6.14
C ASN A 464 -14.05 -3.72 6.03
N LEU A 465 -14.18 -2.74 6.91
CA LEU A 465 -13.20 -1.66 7.06
C LEU A 465 -11.87 -2.23 7.53
N GLN A 466 -10.80 -1.83 6.86
CA GLN A 466 -9.44 -2.29 7.15
C GLN A 466 -8.78 -1.42 8.25
N PRO A 467 -7.75 -1.94 8.92
CA PRO A 467 -6.89 -1.15 9.79
C PRO A 467 -6.29 0.08 9.09
N ILE A 468 -6.12 1.18 9.81
CA ILE A 468 -5.47 2.39 9.30
C ILE A 468 -3.98 2.12 9.09
N GLU A 469 -3.51 2.36 7.87
CA GLU A 469 -2.08 2.28 7.55
C GLU A 469 -1.32 3.52 8.04
N PRO A 470 0.00 3.42 8.34
CA PRO A 470 0.80 4.54 8.84
C PRO A 470 0.70 5.81 7.98
N ARG A 471 0.62 5.68 6.66
CA ARG A 471 0.45 6.82 5.75
C ARG A 471 -0.86 7.57 5.97
N LEU A 472 -1.96 6.83 6.16
CA LEU A 472 -3.27 7.41 6.43
C LEU A 472 -3.32 7.99 7.85
N ALA A 473 -2.63 7.37 8.82
CA ALA A 473 -2.48 7.90 10.18
C ALA A 473 -1.78 9.27 10.21
N LEU A 474 -0.72 9.47 9.41
CA LEU A 474 -0.02 10.75 9.28
C LEU A 474 -0.88 11.81 8.58
N SER A 475 -1.66 11.40 7.57
CA SER A 475 -2.64 12.28 6.91
C SER A 475 -3.72 12.73 7.89
N TYR A 476 -4.23 11.82 8.72
CA TYR A 476 -5.14 12.13 9.83
C TYR A 476 -4.51 13.11 10.82
N ALA A 477 -3.27 12.86 11.25
CA ALA A 477 -2.53 13.74 12.15
C ALA A 477 -2.42 15.17 11.62
N LYS A 478 -2.13 15.32 10.32
CA LYS A 478 -2.06 16.64 9.66
C LYS A 478 -3.41 17.36 9.69
N ARG A 479 -4.51 16.68 9.34
CA ARG A 479 -5.87 17.24 9.37
C ARG A 479 -6.29 17.60 10.79
N TRP A 480 -5.99 16.73 11.74
CA TRP A 480 -6.23 16.92 13.16
C TRP A 480 -5.51 18.15 13.73
N SER A 481 -4.24 18.36 13.37
CA SER A 481 -3.47 19.54 13.78
C SER A 481 -4.06 20.83 13.22
N ALA A 482 -4.49 20.82 11.94
CA ALA A 482 -5.13 21.96 11.31
C ALA A 482 -6.48 22.29 11.96
N ALA A 483 -7.30 21.27 12.23
CA ALA A 483 -8.60 21.43 12.88
C ALA A 483 -8.51 22.00 14.31
N ARG A 484 -7.38 21.77 15.00
CA ARG A 484 -7.10 22.36 16.33
C ARG A 484 -6.41 23.72 16.28
N GLY A 485 -6.11 24.24 15.09
CA GLY A 485 -5.42 25.52 14.93
C GLY A 485 -3.98 25.50 15.49
N LEU A 486 -3.30 24.35 15.47
CA LEU A 486 -1.91 24.25 15.92
C LEU A 486 -0.99 25.07 15.00
N THR A 487 0.09 25.61 15.56
CA THR A 487 1.09 26.33 14.76
C THR A 487 1.80 25.38 13.78
N THR A 488 2.34 25.91 12.67
CA THR A 488 3.10 25.11 11.69
C THR A 488 4.26 24.36 12.35
N ARG A 489 4.88 24.96 13.36
CA ARG A 489 5.97 24.36 14.14
C ARG A 489 5.46 23.17 14.96
N ASP A 490 4.43 23.35 15.78
CA ASP A 490 3.90 22.30 16.65
C ASP A 490 3.32 21.13 15.83
N SER A 491 2.69 21.44 14.69
CA SER A 491 2.20 20.41 13.77
C SER A 491 3.34 19.59 13.15
N ALA A 492 4.46 20.22 12.77
CA ALA A 492 5.61 19.53 12.21
C ALA A 492 6.32 18.67 13.27
N GLU A 493 6.45 19.18 14.50
CA GLU A 493 7.00 18.46 15.63
C GLU A 493 6.14 17.22 15.98
N LEU A 494 4.83 17.38 16.09
CA LEU A 494 3.89 16.29 16.33
C LEU A 494 3.95 15.21 15.24
N GLN A 495 4.03 15.60 13.96
CA GLN A 495 4.17 14.65 12.85
C GLN A 495 5.51 13.91 12.89
N THR A 496 6.59 14.61 13.25
CA THR A 496 7.93 14.00 13.38
C THR A 496 7.95 12.99 14.52
N ILE A 497 7.38 13.34 15.67
CA ILE A 497 7.27 12.43 16.83
C ILE A 497 6.39 11.24 16.45
N LEU A 498 5.22 11.45 15.86
CA LEU A 498 4.33 10.36 15.46
C LEU A 498 5.01 9.43 14.46
N GLN A 499 5.68 9.95 13.43
CA GLN A 499 6.41 9.15 12.45
C GLN A 499 7.48 8.28 13.11
N SER A 500 8.27 8.86 14.01
CA SER A 500 9.29 8.14 14.78
C SER A 500 8.67 7.04 15.64
N LYS A 501 7.55 7.33 16.31
CA LYS A 501 6.88 6.37 17.20
C LYS A 501 6.17 5.26 16.43
N LEU A 502 5.58 5.54 15.26
CA LEU A 502 4.94 4.55 14.38
C LEU A 502 5.91 3.51 13.81
N ASP A 503 7.22 3.76 13.84
CA ASP A 503 8.23 2.74 13.49
C ASP A 503 8.26 1.58 14.51
N SER A 504 7.75 1.81 15.73
CA SER A 504 7.63 0.76 16.75
C SER A 504 6.29 0.02 16.62
N THR A 505 6.35 -1.32 16.59
CA THR A 505 5.19 -2.17 16.34
C THR A 505 4.05 -1.91 17.33
N HIS A 506 4.36 -1.68 18.62
CA HIS A 506 3.34 -1.49 19.65
C HIS A 506 2.61 -0.14 19.57
N MET A 507 3.26 0.91 19.06
CA MET A 507 2.62 2.21 18.79
C MET A 507 1.78 2.16 17.52
N ALA A 508 2.28 1.45 16.50
CA ALA A 508 1.55 1.24 15.25
C ALA A 508 0.21 0.51 15.50
N GLU A 509 0.17 -0.46 16.41
CA GLU A 509 -1.09 -1.13 16.81
C GLU A 509 -2.14 -0.14 17.33
N LEU A 510 -1.75 0.81 18.17
CA LEU A 510 -2.66 1.85 18.70
C LEU A 510 -3.07 2.86 17.63
N ALA A 511 -2.38 2.92 16.49
CA ALA A 511 -2.71 3.81 15.38
C ALA A 511 -3.62 3.17 14.32
N LYS A 512 -3.89 1.86 14.40
CA LYS A 512 -4.75 1.12 13.45
C LYS A 512 -6.23 1.54 13.48
N ASN A 513 -6.65 2.28 14.51
CA ASN A 513 -8.03 2.69 14.75
C ASN A 513 -8.11 4.21 14.94
N THR A 514 -9.06 4.88 14.29
CA THR A 514 -9.20 6.34 14.32
C THR A 514 -9.33 6.89 15.75
N MET A 515 -10.09 6.20 16.61
CA MET A 515 -10.29 6.62 18.00
C MET A 515 -8.98 6.54 18.79
N GLN A 516 -8.27 5.42 18.68
CA GLN A 516 -7.01 5.20 19.40
C GLN A 516 -5.90 6.14 18.88
N LEU A 517 -5.84 6.36 17.57
CA LEU A 517 -4.96 7.34 16.95
C LEU A 517 -5.25 8.76 17.45
N THR A 518 -6.51 9.15 17.60
CA THR A 518 -6.89 10.46 18.16
C THR A 518 -6.37 10.64 19.59
N ILE A 519 -6.46 9.59 20.41
CA ILE A 519 -5.95 9.62 21.79
C ILE A 519 -4.42 9.67 21.78
N LEU A 520 -3.76 8.91 20.92
CA LEU A 520 -2.31 8.93 20.74
C LEU A 520 -1.82 10.33 20.33
N LEU A 521 -2.51 11.00 19.41
CA LEU A 521 -2.22 12.38 19.01
C LEU A 521 -2.36 13.35 20.19
N SER A 522 -3.40 13.20 21.01
CA SER A 522 -3.53 13.99 22.25
C SER A 522 -2.39 13.74 23.22
N LEU A 523 -1.92 12.50 23.37
CA LEU A 523 -0.77 12.18 24.22
C LEU A 523 0.51 12.82 23.70
N VAL A 524 0.78 12.70 22.39
CA VAL A 524 1.92 13.34 21.72
C VAL A 524 1.89 14.84 21.91
N LEU A 525 0.73 15.49 21.76
CA LEU A 525 0.61 16.93 21.98
C LEU A 525 0.85 17.32 23.44
N SER A 526 0.36 16.53 24.40
CA SER A 526 0.50 16.84 25.84
C SER A 526 1.90 16.58 26.40
N ARG A 527 2.63 15.60 25.88
CA ARG A 527 3.93 15.15 26.40
C ARG A 527 5.11 15.44 25.46
N GLY A 528 4.86 15.77 24.20
CA GLY A 528 5.91 16.00 23.20
C GLY A 528 6.89 14.83 23.10
N SER A 529 8.18 15.15 23.14
CA SER A 529 9.28 14.17 23.17
C SER A 529 9.31 13.30 24.43
N SER A 530 8.58 13.68 25.49
CA SER A 530 8.50 12.92 26.75
C SER A 530 7.46 11.79 26.72
N LEU A 531 6.95 11.43 25.53
CA LEU A 531 6.10 10.26 25.37
C LEU A 531 6.92 8.97 25.68
N PRO A 532 6.47 8.11 26.61
CA PRO A 532 7.24 6.93 27.01
C PRO A 532 7.62 6.03 25.84
N ASP A 533 8.89 5.63 25.76
CA ASP A 533 9.38 4.61 24.81
C ASP A 533 9.05 3.19 25.29
N LYS A 534 8.97 2.99 26.61
CA LYS A 534 8.61 1.73 27.22
C LYS A 534 7.14 1.41 26.92
N ARG A 535 6.90 0.27 26.27
CA ARG A 535 5.56 -0.20 25.86
C ARG A 535 4.56 -0.14 27.02
N THR A 536 4.92 -0.63 28.20
CA THR A 536 4.03 -0.65 29.36
C THR A 536 3.66 0.75 29.86
N GLU A 537 4.60 1.68 29.92
CA GLU A 537 4.35 3.06 30.40
C GLU A 537 3.47 3.86 29.44
N LEU A 538 3.58 3.59 28.13
CA LEU A 538 2.67 4.14 27.14
C LEU A 538 1.23 3.71 27.42
N TYR A 539 0.99 2.41 27.59
CA TYR A 539 -0.34 1.87 27.85
C TYR A 539 -0.90 2.38 29.19
N SER A 540 -0.06 2.51 30.22
CA SER A 540 -0.44 3.17 31.48
C SER A 540 -0.89 4.61 31.23
N SER A 541 -0.11 5.39 30.47
CA SER A 541 -0.42 6.80 30.17
C SER A 541 -1.68 6.95 29.32
N TYR A 542 -1.89 6.03 28.37
CA TYR A 542 -3.10 5.94 27.57
C TYR A 542 -4.34 5.67 28.44
N LEU A 543 -4.28 4.67 29.31
CA LEU A 543 -5.38 4.33 30.20
C LEU A 543 -5.66 5.41 31.23
N ASP A 544 -4.64 6.08 31.73
CA ASP A 544 -4.83 7.18 32.67
C ASP A 544 -5.52 8.39 32.03
N LEU A 545 -5.14 8.74 30.80
CA LEU A 545 -5.83 9.79 30.04
C LEU A 545 -7.29 9.40 29.75
N PHE A 546 -7.51 8.13 29.39
CA PHE A 546 -8.86 7.60 29.14
C PHE A 546 -9.72 7.62 30.42
N MET A 547 -9.24 7.06 31.52
CA MET A 547 -9.98 6.98 32.78
C MET A 547 -10.25 8.34 33.40
N SER A 548 -9.33 9.30 33.24
CA SER A 548 -9.54 10.66 33.76
C SER A 548 -10.72 11.34 33.06
N ARG A 549 -10.84 11.16 31.73
CA ARG A 549 -11.97 11.66 30.95
C ARG A 549 -13.30 11.01 31.33
N GLU A 550 -13.31 9.70 31.58
CA GLU A 550 -14.54 9.01 31.98
C GLU A 550 -14.96 9.34 33.42
N SER A 551 -13.98 9.64 34.28
CA SER A 551 -14.24 10.14 35.64
C SER A 551 -14.94 11.51 35.64
N ASP A 552 -14.64 12.37 34.65
CA ASP A 552 -15.27 13.69 34.53
C ASP A 552 -16.76 13.60 34.12
N LYS A 553 -17.16 12.50 33.46
CA LYS A 553 -18.53 12.28 32.97
C LYS A 553 -19.42 11.51 33.94
N SER A 554 -18.83 10.77 34.88
CA SER A 554 -19.56 9.83 35.75
C SER A 554 -18.97 9.77 37.16
N LEU A 555 -19.77 10.16 38.15
CA LEU A 555 -19.39 10.09 39.56
C LEU A 555 -19.05 8.65 39.99
N ASP A 556 -19.81 7.65 39.53
CA ASP A 556 -19.53 6.24 39.85
C ASP A 556 -18.14 5.78 39.36
N VAL A 557 -17.65 6.31 38.22
CA VAL A 557 -16.33 5.96 37.68
C VAL A 557 -15.24 6.69 38.46
N ARG A 558 -15.48 7.96 38.82
CA ARG A 558 -14.57 8.77 39.62
C ARG A 558 -14.32 8.15 40.99
N ASP A 559 -15.38 7.75 41.69
CA ASP A 559 -15.30 7.27 43.07
C ASP A 559 -14.75 5.84 43.16
N ASN A 560 -14.89 5.04 42.10
CA ASN A 560 -14.46 3.63 42.09
C ASN A 560 -13.30 3.35 41.12
N ARG A 561 -12.55 4.37 40.67
CA ARG A 561 -11.49 4.22 39.66
C ARG A 561 -10.49 3.08 39.95
N PRO A 562 -9.93 2.93 41.17
CA PRO A 562 -8.99 1.84 41.47
C PRO A 562 -9.66 0.46 41.33
N LEU A 563 -10.83 0.30 41.95
CA LEU A 563 -11.59 -0.95 41.93
C LEU A 563 -11.99 -1.37 40.50
N ILE A 564 -12.36 -0.40 39.65
CA ILE A 564 -12.67 -0.65 38.24
C ILE A 564 -11.43 -1.19 37.51
N LEU A 565 -10.25 -0.60 37.73
CA LEU A 565 -9.02 -1.06 37.08
C LEU A 565 -8.60 -2.46 37.54
N ASP A 566 -8.78 -2.76 38.83
CA ASP A 566 -8.43 -4.08 39.39
C ASP A 566 -9.39 -5.17 38.89
N LEU A 567 -10.69 -4.84 38.80
CA LEU A 567 -11.70 -5.70 38.19
C LEU A 567 -11.40 -5.98 36.71
N HIS A 568 -11.00 -4.96 35.93
CA HIS A 568 -10.55 -5.16 34.55
C HIS A 568 -9.32 -6.08 34.47
N GLY A 569 -8.38 -5.94 35.40
CA GLY A 569 -7.23 -6.83 35.53
C GLY A 569 -7.64 -8.28 35.75
N TYR A 570 -8.53 -8.52 36.72
CA TYR A 570 -9.06 -9.84 37.03
C TYR A 570 -9.78 -10.48 35.83
N LEU A 571 -10.70 -9.73 35.21
CA LEU A 571 -11.43 -10.19 34.02
C LEU A 571 -10.47 -10.48 32.86
N ALA A 572 -9.48 -9.62 32.62
CA ALA A 572 -8.50 -9.83 31.57
C ALA A 572 -7.71 -11.13 31.76
N TYR A 573 -7.23 -11.39 32.98
CA TYR A 573 -6.53 -12.63 33.31
C TYR A 573 -7.41 -13.86 33.08
N GLN A 574 -8.64 -13.86 33.63
CA GLN A 574 -9.57 -14.98 33.50
C GLN A 574 -9.92 -15.28 32.04
N LEU A 575 -10.24 -14.25 31.26
CA LEU A 575 -10.59 -14.42 29.83
C LEU A 575 -9.39 -14.88 29.01
N HIS A 576 -8.20 -14.35 29.29
CA HIS A 576 -7.00 -14.73 28.56
C HIS A 576 -6.59 -16.19 28.87
N ALA A 577 -6.68 -16.60 30.14
CA ALA A 577 -6.36 -17.95 30.58
C ALA A 577 -7.41 -19.01 30.16
N LYS A 578 -8.70 -18.67 30.15
CA LYS A 578 -9.76 -19.55 29.61
C LYS A 578 -9.60 -19.75 28.10
N ALA A 579 -9.27 -18.70 27.36
CA ALA A 579 -9.07 -18.74 25.91
C ALA A 579 -7.93 -19.70 25.51
N GLU A 580 -6.86 -19.76 26.30
CA GLU A 580 -5.78 -20.72 26.11
C GLU A 580 -6.27 -22.18 26.23
N GLY A 581 -7.00 -22.49 27.31
CA GLY A 581 -7.41 -23.85 27.63
C GLY A 581 -8.54 -24.41 26.75
N GLN A 582 -9.42 -23.54 26.26
CA GLN A 582 -10.59 -23.93 25.45
C GLN A 582 -10.42 -23.60 23.95
N ARG A 583 -9.30 -23.01 23.53
CA ARG A 583 -9.06 -22.47 22.17
C ARG A 583 -10.20 -21.54 21.70
N THR A 584 -10.76 -20.77 22.62
CA THR A 584 -11.83 -19.79 22.34
C THR A 584 -11.23 -18.41 22.09
N THR A 585 -12.01 -17.48 21.53
CA THR A 585 -11.55 -16.11 21.24
C THR A 585 -11.40 -15.22 22.49
N GLY A 586 -11.61 -15.78 23.69
CA GLY A 586 -11.63 -15.05 24.97
C GLY A 586 -12.83 -14.14 25.13
N ARG A 587 -14.00 -14.68 24.79
CA ARG A 587 -15.32 -14.11 25.04
C ARG A 587 -15.92 -14.67 26.32
N ILE A 588 -16.84 -13.93 26.91
CA ILE A 588 -17.62 -14.34 28.08
C ILE A 588 -19.08 -13.98 27.90
N SER A 589 -20.00 -14.86 28.28
CA SER A 589 -21.44 -14.55 28.20
C SER A 589 -21.81 -13.45 29.19
N THR A 590 -22.92 -12.74 28.95
CA THR A 590 -23.43 -11.71 29.89
C THR A 590 -23.66 -12.27 31.29
N ASP A 591 -24.24 -13.46 31.39
CA ASP A 591 -24.52 -14.11 32.68
C ASP A 591 -23.23 -14.53 33.39
N GLU A 592 -22.29 -15.13 32.67
CA GLU A 592 -21.00 -15.53 33.22
C GLU A 592 -20.16 -14.29 33.60
N LEU A 593 -20.23 -13.19 32.85
CA LEU A 593 -19.57 -11.94 33.20
C LEU A 593 -20.15 -11.36 34.49
N ARG A 594 -21.48 -11.32 34.61
CA ARG A 594 -22.15 -10.84 35.83
C ARG A 594 -21.80 -11.70 37.03
N GLU A 595 -21.71 -13.02 36.85
CA GLU A 595 -21.27 -13.95 37.88
C GLU A 595 -19.81 -13.70 38.29
N GLN A 596 -18.89 -13.54 37.34
CA GLN A 596 -17.47 -13.25 37.60
C GLN A 596 -17.26 -11.90 38.31
N VAL A 597 -17.99 -10.85 37.90
CA VAL A 597 -17.96 -9.54 38.56
C VAL A 597 -18.49 -9.65 39.99
N ALA A 598 -19.61 -10.36 40.19
CA ALA A 598 -20.19 -10.56 41.52
C ALA A 598 -19.29 -11.42 42.42
N GLU A 599 -18.64 -12.45 41.88
CA GLU A 599 -17.67 -13.30 42.58
C GLU A 599 -16.46 -12.50 43.05
N TYR A 600 -15.85 -11.73 42.15
CA TYR A 600 -14.72 -10.86 42.48
C TYR A 600 -15.05 -9.88 43.61
N LEU A 601 -16.17 -9.17 43.48
CA LEU A 601 -16.58 -8.17 44.48
C LEU A 601 -16.93 -8.80 45.84
N ARG A 602 -17.49 -10.01 45.87
CA ARG A 602 -17.71 -10.75 47.12
C ARG A 602 -16.40 -11.13 47.79
N ASN A 603 -15.41 -11.60 47.01
CA ASN A 603 -14.11 -12.00 47.54
C ASN A 603 -13.33 -10.79 48.12
N GLU A 604 -13.50 -9.61 47.53
CA GLU A 604 -12.94 -8.33 48.02
C GLU A 604 -13.76 -7.70 49.17
N GLY A 605 -14.91 -8.29 49.56
CA GLY A 605 -15.73 -7.82 50.68
C GLY A 605 -16.69 -6.66 50.37
N HIS A 606 -17.03 -6.43 49.11
CA HIS A 606 -17.97 -5.38 48.67
C HIS A 606 -19.44 -5.86 48.65
N SER A 607 -20.39 -4.92 48.72
CA SER A 607 -21.83 -5.22 48.73
C SER A 607 -22.40 -5.57 47.33
N SER A 608 -23.49 -6.35 47.30
CA SER A 608 -24.18 -6.77 46.06
C SER A 608 -24.74 -5.60 45.23
N ASP A 609 -25.13 -4.51 45.88
CA ASP A 609 -25.67 -3.32 45.19
C ASP A 609 -24.59 -2.55 44.42
N LEU A 610 -23.34 -2.59 44.91
CA LEU A 610 -22.20 -2.04 44.19
C LEU A 610 -21.88 -2.86 42.94
N ALA A 611 -22.10 -4.18 42.97
CA ALA A 611 -21.86 -5.07 41.84
C ALA A 611 -22.75 -4.77 40.64
N SER A 612 -24.03 -4.47 40.87
CA SER A 612 -24.95 -4.10 39.78
C SER A 612 -24.59 -2.76 39.16
N ARG A 613 -24.24 -1.75 39.97
CA ARG A 613 -23.83 -0.42 39.49
C ARG A 613 -22.48 -0.46 38.75
N LEU A 614 -21.50 -1.20 39.27
CA LEU A 614 -20.19 -1.34 38.64
C LEU A 614 -20.24 -2.17 37.37
N PHE A 615 -21.14 -3.16 37.27
CA PHE A 615 -21.36 -3.88 36.02
C PHE A 615 -21.73 -2.91 34.90
N ASP A 616 -22.69 -2.01 35.14
CA ASP A 616 -23.06 -1.00 34.14
C ASP A 616 -21.93 -0.01 33.87
N ALA A 617 -21.15 0.40 34.87
CA ALA A 617 -19.99 1.27 34.65
C ALA A 617 -18.89 0.59 33.81
N VAL A 618 -18.59 -0.69 34.07
CA VAL A 618 -17.56 -1.49 33.38
C VAL A 618 -18.00 -1.87 31.97
N VAL A 619 -19.28 -2.18 31.76
CA VAL A 619 -19.81 -2.67 30.49
C VAL A 619 -20.31 -1.54 29.58
N GLN A 620 -20.95 -0.52 30.14
CA GLN A 620 -21.61 0.55 29.36
C GLN A 620 -20.75 1.81 29.17
N ARG A 621 -19.70 2.02 29.99
CA ARG A 621 -18.89 3.27 29.96
C ARG A 621 -17.37 3.07 29.86
N VAL A 622 -16.79 2.11 30.58
CA VAL A 622 -15.34 1.87 30.57
C VAL A 622 -14.97 0.89 29.45
N VAL A 623 -14.71 1.45 28.27
CA VAL A 623 -14.63 0.81 26.93
C VAL A 623 -13.65 -0.36 26.78
N ALA A 624 -12.84 -0.72 27.79
CA ALA A 624 -11.88 -1.80 27.63
C ALA A 624 -12.55 -3.15 27.33
N ILE A 625 -13.80 -3.37 27.77
CA ILE A 625 -14.62 -4.55 27.47
C ILE A 625 -15.84 -4.11 26.65
N VAL A 626 -16.02 -4.72 25.48
CA VAL A 626 -17.10 -4.41 24.53
C VAL A 626 -17.88 -5.67 24.17
N SER A 627 -19.17 -5.48 23.91
CA SER A 627 -19.94 -6.47 23.15
C SER A 627 -19.57 -6.34 21.67
N ARG A 628 -18.67 -7.19 21.17
CA ARG A 628 -18.51 -7.39 19.72
C ARG A 628 -19.60 -8.30 19.15
N VAL A 629 -20.25 -9.04 20.04
CA VAL A 629 -21.18 -10.10 19.69
C VAL A 629 -22.26 -10.19 20.76
N GLU A 630 -23.50 -9.97 20.35
CA GLU A 630 -24.67 -9.82 21.22
C GLU A 630 -24.88 -10.96 22.24
N GLY A 631 -24.84 -10.65 23.53
CA GLY A 631 -24.90 -11.65 24.62
C GLY A 631 -23.52 -12.15 25.09
N THR A 632 -22.43 -11.68 24.49
CA THR A 632 -21.06 -11.93 24.95
C THR A 632 -20.21 -10.66 24.96
N PHE A 633 -19.25 -10.62 25.87
CA PHE A 633 -18.28 -9.54 26.04
C PHE A 633 -16.88 -10.03 25.75
N GLU A 634 -16.04 -9.15 25.18
CA GLU A 634 -14.61 -9.35 25.01
C GLU A 634 -13.88 -8.02 25.11
N PHE A 635 -12.56 -8.03 25.27
CA PHE A 635 -11.80 -6.78 25.29
C PHE A 635 -11.81 -6.09 23.91
N GLU A 636 -11.90 -4.75 23.90
CA GLU A 636 -12.01 -3.96 22.67
C GLU A 636 -10.85 -4.19 21.71
N VAL A 637 -9.63 -4.28 22.24
CA VAL A 637 -8.45 -4.70 21.49
C VAL A 637 -7.66 -5.70 22.33
N GLN A 638 -7.07 -6.67 21.64
CA GLN A 638 -6.31 -7.73 22.29
C GLN A 638 -5.14 -7.21 23.16
N PRO A 639 -4.36 -6.19 22.74
CA PRO A 639 -3.31 -5.63 23.58
C PRO A 639 -3.79 -5.07 24.93
N LEU A 640 -5.03 -4.55 25.01
CA LEU A 640 -5.60 -4.09 26.29
C LEU A 640 -5.88 -5.26 27.22
N ARG A 641 -6.43 -6.38 26.72
CA ARG A 641 -6.58 -7.62 27.49
C ARG A 641 -5.23 -8.08 28.02
N GLU A 642 -4.23 -8.11 27.15
CA GLU A 642 -2.89 -8.59 27.51
C GLU A 642 -2.22 -7.69 28.56
N TYR A 643 -2.38 -6.37 28.43
CA TYR A 643 -1.91 -5.38 29.40
C TYR A 643 -2.60 -5.55 30.77
N PHE A 644 -3.93 -5.64 30.81
CA PHE A 644 -4.67 -5.79 32.07
C PHE A 644 -4.39 -7.13 32.74
N ALA A 645 -4.25 -8.22 31.97
CA ALA A 645 -3.87 -9.53 32.49
C ALA A 645 -2.46 -9.48 33.13
N ALA A 646 -1.49 -8.85 32.46
CA ALA A 646 -0.14 -8.66 33.00
C ALA A 646 -0.16 -7.84 34.28
N ARG A 647 -0.92 -6.74 34.30
CA ARG A 647 -1.06 -5.87 35.46
C ARG A 647 -1.64 -6.62 36.65
N HIS A 648 -2.69 -7.42 36.45
CA HIS A 648 -3.29 -8.22 37.51
C HIS A 648 -2.32 -9.25 38.09
N LEU A 649 -1.64 -10.00 37.22
CA LEU A 649 -0.62 -10.95 37.63
C LEU A 649 0.52 -10.28 38.41
N TYR A 650 0.89 -9.05 38.07
CA TYR A 650 1.99 -8.35 38.71
C TYR A 650 1.59 -7.73 40.06
N GLN A 651 0.43 -7.06 40.12
CA GLN A 651 -0.02 -6.33 41.31
C GLN A 651 -0.50 -7.23 42.45
N THR A 652 -1.03 -8.42 42.11
CA THR A 652 -1.53 -9.38 43.11
C THR A 652 -0.46 -10.38 43.57
N ALA A 653 0.80 -10.22 43.15
CA ALA A 653 1.88 -11.12 43.55
C ALA A 653 2.30 -10.90 45.01
N PRO A 654 2.27 -11.93 45.88
CA PRO A 654 2.69 -11.80 47.27
C PRO A 654 4.18 -11.48 47.40
N TYR A 655 4.51 -10.66 48.40
CA TYR A 655 5.88 -10.47 48.86
C TYR A 655 6.32 -11.67 49.73
N SER A 656 7.49 -12.21 49.46
CA SER A 656 8.04 -13.40 50.13
C SER A 656 9.32 -13.05 50.89
N PRO A 657 9.22 -12.63 52.17
CA PRO A 657 10.38 -12.28 52.98
C PRO A 657 11.12 -13.53 53.47
N THR A 658 12.43 -13.40 53.71
CA THR A 658 13.28 -14.46 54.26
C THR A 658 12.69 -15.03 55.56
N GLY A 659 12.44 -16.35 55.60
CA GLY A 659 11.84 -17.04 56.75
C GLY A 659 10.31 -17.17 56.73
N LYS A 660 9.60 -16.54 55.78
CA LYS A 660 8.17 -16.76 55.50
C LYS A 660 7.95 -16.83 53.99
N GLU A 661 8.53 -17.87 53.38
CA GLU A 661 8.43 -18.07 51.94
C GLU A 661 6.97 -18.28 51.51
N ARG A 662 6.54 -17.46 50.55
CA ARG A 662 5.24 -17.57 49.88
C ARG A 662 5.48 -18.00 48.44
N LYS A 663 4.54 -18.76 47.89
CA LYS A 663 4.54 -19.15 46.48
C LYS A 663 3.79 -18.12 45.62
N GLY A 664 4.01 -18.15 44.32
CA GLY A 664 3.35 -17.25 43.38
C GLY A 664 3.90 -15.83 43.42
N THR A 665 5.16 -15.66 43.83
CA THR A 665 5.86 -14.37 43.85
C THR A 665 6.01 -13.80 42.43
N LYS A 666 6.44 -12.54 42.31
CA LYS A 666 6.64 -11.93 40.98
C LYS A 666 7.58 -12.76 40.08
N PRO A 667 8.70 -13.31 40.61
CA PRO A 667 9.52 -14.23 39.85
C PRO A 667 8.83 -15.55 39.47
N ASP A 668 8.14 -16.22 40.40
CA ASP A 668 7.45 -17.50 40.11
C ASP A 668 6.43 -17.34 38.97
N ARG A 669 5.66 -16.24 39.01
CA ARG A 669 4.67 -15.94 37.97
C ARG A 669 5.32 -15.64 36.63
N PHE A 670 6.48 -14.96 36.62
CA PHE A 670 7.24 -14.73 35.38
C PHE A 670 7.71 -16.04 34.77
N ASP A 671 8.35 -16.90 35.56
CA ASP A 671 8.84 -18.20 35.12
C ASP A 671 7.71 -19.10 34.62
N GLY A 672 6.51 -18.94 35.16
CA GLY A 672 5.33 -19.69 34.74
C GLY A 672 4.71 -19.24 33.41
N ILE A 673 4.72 -17.94 33.10
CA ILE A 673 4.14 -17.42 31.85
C ILE A 673 5.15 -17.28 30.72
N ALA A 674 6.42 -16.99 31.03
CA ALA A 674 7.45 -16.67 30.06
C ALA A 674 7.72 -17.78 29.04
N PRO A 675 7.75 -19.09 29.40
CA PRO A 675 7.97 -20.19 28.45
C PRO A 675 6.80 -20.43 27.49
N ASN A 676 5.67 -19.73 27.64
CA ASN A 676 4.45 -20.01 26.90
C ASN A 676 4.21 -18.99 25.77
N PRO A 677 4.31 -19.38 24.48
CA PRO A 677 4.14 -18.47 23.35
C PRO A 677 2.80 -17.74 23.29
N TYR A 678 1.73 -18.37 23.79
CA TYR A 678 0.41 -17.74 23.83
C TYR A 678 0.39 -16.52 24.77
N TRP A 679 1.19 -16.54 25.84
CA TRP A 679 1.30 -15.47 26.83
C TRP A 679 2.42 -14.46 26.51
N MET A 680 3.03 -14.50 25.32
CA MET A 680 4.19 -13.66 24.97
C MET A 680 3.93 -12.17 25.20
N ASN A 681 2.80 -11.63 24.71
CA ASN A 681 2.48 -10.21 24.89
C ASN A 681 2.13 -9.85 26.33
N VAL A 682 1.52 -10.77 27.09
CA VAL A 682 1.31 -10.57 28.54
C VAL A 682 2.65 -10.52 29.25
N THR A 683 3.57 -11.42 28.92
CA THR A 683 4.92 -11.49 29.48
C THR A 683 5.71 -10.21 29.19
N ARG A 684 5.57 -9.66 27.97
CA ARG A 684 6.15 -8.36 27.58
C ARG A 684 5.68 -7.22 28.49
N PHE A 685 4.36 -7.10 28.69
CA PHE A 685 3.81 -6.10 29.61
C PHE A 685 4.22 -6.35 31.06
N TYR A 686 4.21 -7.62 31.49
CA TYR A 686 4.56 -8.06 32.83
C TYR A 686 6.01 -7.68 33.18
N GLY A 687 6.96 -7.98 32.30
CA GLY A 687 8.37 -7.56 32.43
C GLY A 687 8.49 -6.02 32.51
N GLY A 688 7.65 -5.30 31.76
CA GLY A 688 7.62 -3.84 31.82
C GLY A 688 7.11 -3.23 33.14
N PHE A 689 6.51 -4.00 34.06
CA PHE A 689 6.15 -3.50 35.39
C PHE A 689 7.27 -3.61 36.44
N PHE A 690 8.36 -4.34 36.15
CA PHE A 690 9.49 -4.48 37.06
C PHE A 690 10.11 -3.12 37.40
N SER A 691 10.40 -2.93 38.68
CA SER A 691 11.11 -1.75 39.17
C SER A 691 12.61 -1.88 38.96
N LYS A 692 13.35 -0.76 39.00
CA LYS A 692 14.80 -0.73 38.79
C LYS A 692 15.58 -1.77 39.62
N GLY A 693 15.17 -2.02 40.87
CA GLY A 693 15.81 -2.98 41.76
C GLY A 693 15.59 -4.46 41.38
N GLU A 694 14.56 -4.76 40.58
CA GLU A 694 14.15 -6.11 40.21
C GLU A 694 14.60 -6.48 38.77
N ILE A 695 15.03 -5.50 37.96
CA ILE A 695 15.38 -5.70 36.54
C ILE A 695 16.54 -6.68 36.33
N LEU A 696 17.53 -6.71 37.24
CA LEU A 696 18.66 -7.65 37.12
C LEU A 696 18.22 -9.11 37.31
N ASP A 697 17.33 -9.38 38.26
CA ASP A 697 16.75 -10.72 38.47
C ASP A 697 15.96 -11.16 37.25
N LEU A 698 15.13 -10.27 36.69
CA LEU A 698 14.41 -10.53 35.44
C LEU A 698 15.36 -10.85 34.28
N ALA A 699 16.46 -10.12 34.15
CA ALA A 699 17.44 -10.34 33.09
C ALA A 699 18.14 -11.69 33.24
N HIS A 700 18.50 -12.10 34.46
CA HIS A 700 19.06 -13.44 34.72
C HIS A 700 18.09 -14.55 34.30
N ARG A 701 16.81 -14.43 34.66
CA ARG A 701 15.77 -15.41 34.30
C ARG A 701 15.55 -15.54 32.80
N VAL A 702 15.61 -14.42 32.06
CA VAL A 702 15.54 -14.44 30.59
C VAL A 702 16.75 -15.16 30.00
N CYS A 703 17.96 -14.91 30.52
CA CYS A 703 19.16 -15.62 30.09
C CYS A 703 19.10 -17.12 30.40
N ASP A 704 18.64 -17.50 31.59
CA ASP A 704 18.48 -18.90 32.00
C ASP A 704 17.46 -19.62 31.11
N LEU A 705 16.35 -18.95 30.76
CA LEU A 705 15.33 -19.49 29.87
C LEU A 705 15.88 -19.75 28.45
N ILE A 706 16.73 -18.85 27.93
CA ILE A 706 17.42 -19.06 26.64
C ILE A 706 18.31 -20.31 26.73
N GLN A 707 19.19 -20.36 27.74
CA GLN A 707 20.17 -21.44 27.89
C GLN A 707 19.52 -22.82 28.07
N CYS A 708 18.42 -22.90 28.83
CA CYS A 708 17.69 -24.16 29.05
C CYS A 708 17.00 -24.69 27.78
N SER A 709 16.70 -23.81 26.83
CA SER A 709 15.85 -24.13 25.66
C SER A 709 16.64 -24.36 24.38
N ASP A 710 17.87 -23.85 24.31
CA ASP A 710 18.76 -24.03 23.14
C ASP A 710 19.07 -25.50 22.85
N GLY A 711 19.12 -26.36 23.89
CA GLY A 711 19.32 -27.80 23.73
C GLY A 711 18.18 -28.52 23.00
N ALA A 712 16.99 -27.91 22.93
CA ALA A 712 15.80 -28.45 22.24
C ALA A 712 15.50 -27.75 20.90
N PHE A 713 16.35 -26.80 20.48
CA PHE A 713 16.12 -25.90 19.33
C PHE A 713 14.78 -25.14 19.42
N ASP A 714 14.37 -24.77 20.64
CA ASP A 714 13.24 -23.87 20.85
C ASP A 714 13.75 -22.42 20.88
N PHE A 715 13.52 -21.70 19.80
CA PHE A 715 13.93 -20.30 19.63
C PHE A 715 12.94 -19.30 20.21
N TYR A 716 11.82 -19.75 20.79
CA TYR A 716 10.83 -18.85 21.38
C TYR A 716 11.40 -17.97 22.53
N PRO A 717 12.19 -18.48 23.48
CA PRO A 717 12.83 -17.63 24.50
C PRO A 717 13.67 -16.49 23.94
N ARG A 718 14.39 -16.73 22.84
CA ARG A 718 15.16 -15.68 22.14
C ARG A 718 14.24 -14.64 21.49
N ARG A 719 13.10 -15.07 20.93
CA ARG A 719 12.05 -14.15 20.46
C ARG A 719 11.50 -13.30 21.60
N LEU A 720 11.23 -13.90 22.77
CA LEU A 720 10.77 -13.18 23.95
C LEU A 720 11.81 -12.16 24.43
N ALA A 721 13.08 -12.56 24.54
CA ALA A 721 14.18 -11.68 24.94
C ALA A 721 14.35 -10.48 23.99
N LEU A 722 14.31 -10.72 22.67
CA LEU A 722 14.29 -9.67 21.66
C LEU A 722 13.11 -8.72 21.87
N ALA A 723 11.90 -9.25 22.10
CA ALA A 723 10.71 -8.44 22.32
C ALA A 723 10.80 -7.57 23.60
N LEU A 724 11.37 -8.10 24.68
CA LEU A 724 11.60 -7.36 25.93
C LEU A 724 12.63 -6.22 25.75
N LEU A 725 13.68 -6.44 24.95
CA LEU A 725 14.62 -5.40 24.56
C LEU A 725 13.97 -4.33 23.68
N GLN A 726 13.15 -4.74 22.71
CA GLN A 726 12.39 -3.83 21.83
C GLN A 726 11.35 -3.00 22.59
N ASP A 727 10.86 -3.50 23.73
CA ASP A 727 9.94 -2.81 24.63
C ASP A 727 10.65 -2.00 25.73
N TRP A 728 11.98 -1.90 25.67
CA TRP A 728 12.81 -1.10 26.58
C TRP A 728 12.73 -1.54 28.05
N VAL A 729 12.42 -2.82 28.31
CA VAL A 729 12.20 -3.33 29.67
C VAL A 729 13.44 -3.17 30.55
N PHE A 730 14.64 -3.40 30.00
CA PHE A 730 15.91 -3.37 30.72
C PHE A 730 16.60 -1.99 30.70
N SER A 731 16.05 -1.01 29.99
CA SER A 731 16.72 0.27 29.67
C SER A 731 17.23 1.06 30.89
N GLN A 732 16.57 0.92 32.05
CA GLN A 732 16.96 1.58 33.30
C GLN A 732 18.25 1.02 33.95
N VAL A 733 18.71 -0.16 33.51
CA VAL A 733 19.90 -0.86 34.05
C VAL A 733 20.78 -1.33 32.88
N PRO A 734 21.74 -0.51 32.40
CA PRO A 734 22.60 -0.87 31.26
C PRO A 734 23.33 -2.22 31.37
N PRO A 735 23.82 -2.65 32.56
CA PRO A 735 24.37 -4.00 32.73
C PRO A 735 23.39 -5.12 32.39
N ALA A 736 22.09 -4.94 32.69
CA ALA A 736 21.05 -5.92 32.36
C ALA A 736 20.81 -5.98 30.84
N VAL A 737 20.78 -4.82 30.17
CA VAL A 737 20.67 -4.74 28.70
C VAL A 737 21.83 -5.51 28.05
N LYS A 738 23.06 -5.23 28.48
CA LYS A 738 24.26 -5.89 27.96
C LYS A 738 24.18 -7.41 28.13
N MET A 739 23.82 -7.88 29.32
CA MET A 739 23.71 -9.30 29.64
C MET A 739 22.69 -10.03 28.76
N VAL A 740 21.50 -9.45 28.57
CA VAL A 740 20.46 -10.06 27.72
C VAL A 740 20.87 -10.04 26.25
N VAL A 741 21.52 -8.98 25.77
CA VAL A 741 22.02 -8.90 24.39
C VAL A 741 23.12 -9.94 24.13
N GLU A 742 24.05 -10.13 25.07
CA GLU A 742 25.11 -11.14 24.97
C GLU A 742 24.54 -12.57 24.95
N ALA A 743 23.49 -12.86 25.74
CA ALA A 743 22.79 -14.14 25.69
C ALA A 743 21.96 -14.31 24.39
N LEU A 744 21.30 -13.25 23.93
CA LEU A 744 20.49 -13.26 22.71
C LEU A 744 21.33 -13.51 21.44
N LEU A 745 22.54 -12.94 21.40
CA LEU A 745 23.46 -12.95 20.26
C LEU A 745 24.74 -13.75 20.56
N ASP A 746 24.62 -14.87 21.24
CA ASP A 746 25.65 -15.92 21.19
C ASP A 746 25.72 -16.55 19.77
N ASP A 747 26.62 -17.51 19.56
CA ASP A 747 26.86 -18.06 18.21
C ASP A 747 25.58 -18.65 17.57
N THR A 748 24.77 -19.38 18.34
CA THR A 748 23.48 -19.92 17.89
C THR A 748 22.45 -18.81 17.65
N GLY A 749 22.42 -17.82 18.53
CA GLY A 749 21.53 -16.67 18.49
C GLY A 749 21.75 -15.75 17.30
N MET A 750 23.01 -15.51 16.92
CA MET A 750 23.32 -14.72 15.71
C MET A 750 22.81 -15.42 14.45
N VAL A 751 23.01 -16.73 14.34
CA VAL A 751 22.50 -17.55 13.23
C VAL A 751 20.96 -17.49 13.20
N TRP A 752 20.29 -17.66 14.35
CA TRP A 752 18.85 -17.48 14.44
C TRP A 752 18.39 -16.07 14.03
N ALA A 753 19.02 -15.01 14.53
CA ALA A 753 18.67 -13.63 14.22
C ALA A 753 18.80 -13.32 12.72
N SER A 754 19.79 -13.91 12.05
CA SER A 754 19.94 -13.76 10.60
C SER A 754 18.81 -14.39 9.78
N SER A 755 18.27 -15.51 10.25
CA SER A 755 17.16 -16.20 9.61
C SER A 755 15.84 -15.41 9.69
N LEU A 756 15.77 -14.35 10.50
CA LEU A 756 14.65 -13.40 10.54
C LEU A 756 14.73 -12.33 9.43
N LYS A 757 15.84 -12.26 8.68
CA LYS A 757 16.09 -11.26 7.62
C LYS A 757 16.14 -11.82 6.20
N ALA A 758 16.15 -13.15 6.04
CA ALA A 758 16.50 -13.81 4.79
C ALA A 758 15.41 -13.69 3.69
N ASP A 759 15.56 -12.67 2.84
CA ASP A 759 15.04 -12.50 1.47
C ASP A 759 13.51 -12.69 1.25
N HIS A 760 12.80 -11.57 1.08
CA HIS A 760 11.35 -11.43 0.80
C HIS A 760 10.80 -12.23 -0.41
N ARG A 761 11.64 -12.97 -1.14
CA ARG A 761 11.23 -13.90 -2.20
C ARG A 761 10.77 -15.26 -1.65
N ILE A 762 11.14 -15.61 -0.42
CA ILE A 762 10.70 -16.86 0.26
C ILE A 762 9.48 -16.61 1.17
N GLU A 763 9.26 -15.37 1.59
CA GLU A 763 8.35 -14.97 2.68
C GLU A 763 6.91 -14.60 2.27
N SER A 764 6.48 -14.87 1.04
CA SER A 764 5.12 -14.51 0.59
C SER A 764 3.98 -15.28 1.28
N TYR A 765 4.27 -16.20 2.22
CA TYR A 765 3.27 -17.11 2.78
C TYR A 765 3.11 -17.09 4.30
N LEU A 766 3.96 -16.37 5.07
CA LEU A 766 4.03 -16.57 6.53
C LEU A 766 4.24 -15.27 7.34
N GLN A 767 3.55 -14.18 6.99
CA GLN A 767 3.55 -12.99 7.85
C GLN A 767 2.69 -13.19 9.10
N THR A 768 3.35 -13.31 10.26
CA THR A 768 2.82 -12.82 11.53
C THR A 768 3.56 -11.54 11.93
N GLU A 769 2.85 -10.55 12.47
CA GLU A 769 3.19 -9.10 12.54
C GLU A 769 4.48 -8.70 13.32
N THR A 770 5.39 -9.60 13.68
CA THR A 770 6.52 -9.32 14.60
C THR A 770 7.89 -9.90 14.22
N ASP A 771 8.09 -10.46 13.02
CA ASP A 771 9.26 -11.33 12.77
C ASP A 771 10.53 -10.62 12.25
N ASP A 772 10.60 -9.28 12.22
CA ASP A 772 11.81 -8.55 11.81
C ASP A 772 12.76 -8.32 13.01
N PHE A 773 14.00 -8.81 12.93
CA PHE A 773 15.04 -8.52 13.94
C PHE A 773 15.43 -7.04 13.87
N ARG A 774 15.18 -6.28 14.94
CA ARG A 774 15.55 -4.87 15.09
C ARG A 774 15.77 -4.54 16.56
N LEU A 775 16.84 -3.81 16.87
CA LEU A 775 17.09 -3.25 18.20
C LEU A 775 17.20 -1.73 18.10
N TRP A 776 16.73 -1.02 19.13
CA TRP A 776 16.73 0.44 19.14
C TRP A 776 18.05 1.00 19.68
N PRO A 777 18.56 2.12 19.11
CA PRO A 777 19.59 2.92 19.75
C PRO A 777 19.16 3.36 21.14
N GLU A 778 20.11 3.52 22.07
CA GLU A 778 19.90 4.01 23.44
C GLU A 778 18.89 3.19 24.26
N GLY A 779 19.33 2.30 25.16
CA GLY A 779 18.43 1.55 26.05
C GLY A 779 17.76 0.31 25.44
N GLY A 780 17.65 0.22 24.11
CA GLY A 780 17.20 -0.97 23.37
C GLY A 780 18.29 -2.02 23.09
N GLY A 781 19.55 -1.74 23.46
CA GLY A 781 20.66 -2.70 23.37
C GLY A 781 21.38 -2.77 22.01
N ALA A 782 21.00 -1.93 21.04
CA ALA A 782 21.65 -1.90 19.73
C ALA A 782 23.17 -1.65 19.81
N GLU A 783 23.65 -0.85 20.77
CA GLU A 783 25.08 -0.57 20.95
C GLU A 783 25.91 -1.83 21.24
N TYR A 784 25.42 -2.67 22.15
CA TYR A 784 26.09 -3.93 22.49
C TYR A 784 25.98 -4.93 21.34
N ALA A 785 24.82 -5.00 20.67
CA ALA A 785 24.63 -5.87 19.51
C ALA A 785 25.56 -5.49 18.36
N ARG A 786 25.72 -4.19 18.08
CA ARG A 786 26.64 -3.67 17.08
C ARG A 786 28.07 -4.15 17.31
N ASP A 787 28.55 -4.07 18.54
CA ASP A 787 29.93 -4.48 18.84
C ASP A 787 30.13 -5.99 18.75
N LEU A 788 29.15 -6.81 19.13
CA LEU A 788 29.20 -8.27 18.95
C LEU A 788 29.19 -8.66 17.47
N ILE A 789 28.25 -8.11 16.71
CA ILE A 789 28.12 -8.38 15.27
C ILE A 789 29.36 -7.89 14.51
N TRP A 790 29.89 -6.71 14.85
CA TRP A 790 31.09 -6.17 14.20
C TRP A 790 32.32 -7.05 14.42
N LYS A 791 32.50 -7.59 15.64
CA LYS A 791 33.58 -8.55 15.93
C LYS A 791 33.45 -9.79 15.05
N ARG A 792 32.24 -10.31 14.86
CA ARG A 792 31.96 -11.46 14.01
C ARG A 792 32.20 -11.18 12.52
N ILE A 793 31.85 -9.99 12.04
CA ILE A 793 32.17 -9.55 10.66
C ILE A 793 33.69 -9.55 10.43
N ILE A 794 34.48 -9.11 11.42
CA ILE A 794 35.95 -9.13 11.32
C ILE A 794 36.49 -10.57 11.31
N SER A 795 36.05 -11.42 12.24
CA SER A 795 36.53 -12.80 12.35
C SER A 795 36.20 -13.62 11.11
N ASP A 796 34.97 -13.50 10.62
CA ASP A 796 34.41 -14.33 9.56
C ASP A 796 34.48 -13.63 8.20
N SER A 797 35.33 -12.60 8.07
CA SER A 797 35.45 -11.77 6.85
C SER A 797 35.82 -12.52 5.56
N ALA A 798 36.22 -13.79 5.68
CA ALA A 798 36.53 -14.69 4.57
C ALA A 798 35.45 -15.77 4.34
N ASP A 799 34.44 -15.84 5.20
CA ASP A 799 33.39 -16.86 5.19
C ASP A 799 32.07 -16.31 4.62
N ASP A 800 31.23 -17.20 4.08
CA ASP A 800 29.92 -16.82 3.51
C ASP A 800 28.97 -16.19 4.55
N TRP A 801 29.17 -16.53 5.83
CA TRP A 801 28.45 -15.95 6.95
C TRP A 801 28.67 -14.44 7.08
N CYS A 802 29.78 -13.89 6.56
CA CYS A 802 30.04 -12.44 6.58
C CYS A 802 28.90 -11.64 5.95
N MET A 803 28.35 -12.10 4.82
CA MET A 803 27.24 -11.44 4.13
C MET A 803 26.01 -11.35 5.04
N ILE A 804 25.74 -12.44 5.77
CA ILE A 804 24.65 -12.53 6.72
C ILE A 804 24.87 -11.58 7.90
N TRP A 805 26.07 -11.57 8.50
CA TRP A 805 26.40 -10.68 9.61
C TRP A 805 26.27 -9.21 9.20
N CYS A 806 26.64 -8.87 7.98
CA CYS A 806 26.46 -7.53 7.42
C CYS A 806 24.97 -7.15 7.28
N SER A 807 24.10 -8.10 6.89
CA SER A 807 22.66 -7.87 6.85
C SER A 807 22.08 -7.61 8.25
N LEU A 808 22.57 -8.36 9.25
CA LEU A 808 22.20 -8.16 10.65
C LEU A 808 22.70 -6.79 11.17
N MET A 809 23.91 -6.38 10.82
CA MET A 809 24.46 -5.05 11.18
C MET A 809 23.57 -3.90 10.67
N LEU A 810 23.02 -4.02 9.46
CA LEU A 810 22.09 -3.02 8.90
C LEU A 810 20.77 -2.89 9.66
N SER A 811 20.45 -3.83 10.56
CA SER A 811 19.25 -3.76 11.42
C SER A 811 19.48 -3.08 12.77
N VAL A 812 20.74 -2.87 13.16
CA VAL A 812 21.13 -2.33 14.48
C VAL A 812 21.89 -1.01 14.42
N ASP A 813 22.40 -0.60 13.25
CA ASP A 813 23.09 0.68 13.08
C ASP A 813 22.68 1.42 11.81
N ASN A 814 22.96 2.73 11.78
CA ASN A 814 22.84 3.55 10.60
C ASN A 814 24.05 3.40 9.67
N ARG A 815 23.84 3.70 8.39
CA ARG A 815 24.87 3.53 7.35
C ARG A 815 26.09 4.44 7.52
N ASP A 816 25.95 5.60 8.16
CA ASP A 816 27.04 6.55 8.39
C ASP A 816 28.05 6.02 9.42
N ASN A 817 27.55 5.49 10.53
CA ASN A 817 28.36 4.85 11.56
C ASN A 817 29.05 3.59 11.04
N ILE A 818 28.31 2.77 10.27
CA ILE A 818 28.86 1.57 9.64
C ILE A 818 29.97 1.95 8.65
N HIS A 819 29.78 2.99 7.85
CA HIS A 819 30.80 3.51 6.93
C HIS A 819 32.07 3.91 7.68
N ALA A 820 31.94 4.71 8.74
CA ALA A 820 33.07 5.14 9.56
C ALA A 820 33.86 3.96 10.16
N ARG A 821 33.16 2.93 10.67
CA ARG A 821 33.79 1.71 11.20
C ARG A 821 34.50 0.91 10.10
N TRP A 822 33.86 0.78 8.93
CA TRP A 822 34.43 0.08 7.78
C TRP A 822 35.72 0.76 7.28
N THR A 823 35.70 2.08 7.10
CA THR A 823 36.86 2.88 6.65
C THR A 823 38.01 2.78 7.66
N HIS A 824 37.72 2.89 8.96
CA HIS A 824 38.73 2.74 10.01
C HIS A 824 39.42 1.37 9.96
N HIS A 825 38.66 0.28 9.83
CA HIS A 825 39.24 -1.06 9.72
C HIS A 825 40.01 -1.26 8.40
N PHE A 826 39.47 -0.78 7.27
CA PHE A 826 40.12 -0.88 5.96
C PHE A 826 41.53 -0.27 5.95
N HIS A 827 41.70 0.91 6.54
CA HIS A 827 43.01 1.55 6.65
C HIS A 827 43.96 0.87 7.65
N SER A 828 43.43 0.15 8.64
CA SER A 828 44.25 -0.60 9.61
C SER A 828 44.92 -1.84 9.00
N LEU A 829 44.37 -2.38 7.90
CA LEU A 829 44.87 -3.58 7.24
C LEU A 829 46.18 -3.29 6.47
N LYS A 830 47.21 -4.12 6.69
CA LYS A 830 48.54 -3.97 6.06
C LYS A 830 48.72 -4.82 4.80
N SER A 831 48.01 -5.94 4.68
CA SER A 831 48.15 -6.88 3.55
C SER A 831 47.20 -6.53 2.41
N MET A 832 47.73 -6.50 1.17
CA MET A 832 46.93 -6.27 -0.04
C MET A 832 45.83 -7.32 -0.21
N LYS A 833 46.13 -8.58 0.14
CA LYS A 833 45.16 -9.69 0.11
C LYS A 833 44.04 -9.50 1.13
N ALA A 834 44.34 -8.91 2.30
CA ALA A 834 43.34 -8.62 3.33
C ALA A 834 42.47 -7.42 2.96
N ARG A 835 43.04 -6.34 2.41
CA ARG A 835 42.28 -5.17 1.92
C ARG A 835 41.32 -5.56 0.79
N THR A 836 41.78 -6.41 -0.12
CA THR A 836 40.95 -6.99 -1.18
C THR A 836 39.75 -7.72 -0.53
N ARG A 837 39.97 -8.66 0.39
CA ARG A 837 38.86 -9.37 1.06
C ARG A 837 37.90 -8.43 1.82
N TRP A 838 38.43 -7.46 2.55
CA TRP A 838 37.61 -6.52 3.33
C TRP A 838 36.74 -5.58 2.48
N ALA A 839 37.15 -5.33 1.25
CA ALA A 839 36.36 -4.56 0.30
C ALA A 839 35.06 -5.27 -0.12
N GLN A 840 35.02 -6.61 -0.05
CA GLN A 840 33.79 -7.38 -0.29
C GLN A 840 32.72 -7.08 0.78
N VAL A 841 33.16 -6.83 2.02
CA VAL A 841 32.30 -6.48 3.15
C VAL A 841 31.56 -5.15 2.90
N ALA A 842 32.16 -4.21 2.17
CA ALA A 842 31.52 -2.94 1.79
C ALA A 842 30.27 -3.16 0.91
N GLU A 843 30.28 -4.19 0.06
CA GLU A 843 29.09 -4.57 -0.71
C GLU A 843 27.99 -5.09 0.21
N PHE A 844 28.32 -6.03 1.08
CA PHE A 844 27.33 -6.66 1.97
C PHE A 844 26.70 -5.65 2.93
N LEU A 845 27.47 -4.66 3.39
CA LEU A 845 26.99 -3.54 4.20
C LEU A 845 26.30 -2.44 3.37
N GLN A 846 26.16 -2.60 2.05
CA GLN A 846 25.56 -1.62 1.15
C GLN A 846 26.22 -0.24 1.20
N LEU A 847 27.53 -0.16 1.46
CA LEU A 847 28.27 1.10 1.62
C LEU A 847 28.83 1.65 0.31
N ILE A 848 28.77 0.88 -0.77
CA ILE A 848 29.40 1.19 -2.07
C ILE A 848 29.08 2.60 -2.56
N HIS A 849 27.82 3.04 -2.46
CA HIS A 849 27.37 4.36 -2.93
C HIS A 849 27.88 5.54 -2.07
N ARG A 850 28.49 5.26 -0.91
CA ARG A 850 29.01 6.24 0.04
C ARG A 850 30.53 6.34 0.04
N LEU A 851 31.22 5.45 -0.70
CA LEU A 851 32.67 5.50 -0.84
C LEU A 851 33.09 6.77 -1.59
N SER A 852 34.18 7.39 -1.16
CA SER A 852 34.80 8.50 -1.87
C SER A 852 35.52 8.06 -3.14
N ALA A 853 35.76 8.99 -4.08
CA ALA A 853 36.53 8.72 -5.30
C ALA A 853 37.95 8.19 -5.04
N VAL A 854 38.58 8.62 -3.94
CA VAL A 854 39.91 8.15 -3.52
C VAL A 854 39.84 6.71 -3.02
N GLU A 855 38.90 6.40 -2.12
CA GLU A 855 38.68 5.01 -1.63
C GLU A 855 38.34 4.06 -2.78
N TYR A 856 37.50 4.51 -3.73
CA TYR A 856 37.14 3.75 -4.91
C TYR A 856 38.34 3.50 -5.84
N SER A 857 39.20 4.50 -6.04
CA SER A 857 40.43 4.36 -6.82
C SER A 857 41.44 3.41 -6.15
N ASP A 858 41.65 3.53 -4.84
CA ASP A 858 42.55 2.67 -4.08
C ASP A 858 42.12 1.19 -4.12
N LEU A 859 40.82 0.93 -4.16
CA LEU A 859 40.25 -0.41 -4.33
C LEU A 859 40.50 -1.00 -5.73
N LEU A 860 40.61 -0.15 -6.76
CA LEU A 860 40.77 -0.55 -8.16
C LEU A 860 42.23 -0.73 -8.59
N CYS A 861 43.15 0.08 -8.04
CA CYS A 861 44.59 0.11 -8.37
C CYS A 861 45.41 -1.10 -7.85
N ILE A 862 44.77 -2.09 -7.25
CA ILE A 862 45.42 -3.35 -6.87
C ILE A 862 45.84 -4.07 -8.18
N GLU A 863 47.00 -4.70 -8.32
CA GLU A 863 47.51 -5.14 -9.65
C GLU A 863 46.61 -6.15 -10.39
N ALA A 864 46.71 -6.18 -11.73
CA ALA A 864 45.69 -6.59 -12.69
C ALA A 864 45.45 -8.11 -12.88
N GLU A 865 46.00 -9.00 -12.05
CA GLU A 865 45.71 -10.44 -12.14
C GLU A 865 45.33 -11.07 -10.80
N ARG A 866 44.40 -12.03 -10.89
CA ARG A 866 43.71 -12.79 -9.82
C ARG A 866 42.85 -12.00 -8.81
N SER A 867 42.95 -10.66 -8.78
CA SER A 867 42.29 -9.76 -7.81
C SER A 867 41.33 -8.73 -8.41
N LEU A 868 40.83 -8.96 -9.63
CA LEU A 868 39.59 -8.32 -10.13
C LEU A 868 38.36 -8.65 -9.25
N GLY A 869 38.45 -9.72 -8.45
CA GLY A 869 37.37 -10.33 -7.66
C GLY A 869 36.79 -9.53 -6.50
N VAL A 870 37.25 -8.30 -6.30
CA VAL A 870 36.60 -7.28 -5.45
C VAL A 870 35.89 -6.22 -6.28
N ARG A 871 36.40 -6.02 -7.48
CA ARG A 871 36.30 -4.77 -8.20
C ARG A 871 35.03 -4.70 -9.04
N ALA A 872 34.45 -5.87 -9.29
CA ALA A 872 33.08 -6.03 -9.70
C ALA A 872 32.06 -5.91 -8.55
N LEU A 873 32.43 -6.09 -7.27
CA LEU A 873 31.49 -5.94 -6.14
C LEU A 873 30.93 -4.50 -6.04
N ALA A 874 31.64 -3.50 -6.58
CA ALA A 874 31.33 -2.07 -6.38
C ALA A 874 30.52 -1.39 -7.50
N LEU A 875 30.10 -2.07 -8.57
CA LEU A 875 29.36 -1.43 -9.68
C LEU A 875 27.83 -1.49 -9.55
N ARG A 876 27.36 -1.38 -8.31
CA ARG A 876 26.02 -0.87 -8.01
C ARG A 876 26.07 0.66 -7.99
N GLY A 877 25.93 1.27 -9.17
CA GLY A 877 25.25 2.56 -9.33
C GLY A 877 26.04 3.82 -8.97
N ASN A 878 27.34 3.92 -9.29
CA ASN A 878 27.95 5.24 -9.41
C ASN A 878 28.79 5.35 -10.68
N GLU A 879 28.08 5.52 -11.81
CA GLU A 879 28.69 5.78 -13.12
C GLU A 879 29.67 6.95 -13.06
N GLU A 880 29.46 7.91 -12.16
CA GLU A 880 30.39 9.03 -11.92
C GLU A 880 31.79 8.53 -11.51
N HIS A 881 31.87 7.60 -10.57
CA HIS A 881 33.15 7.07 -10.07
C HIS A 881 33.89 6.25 -11.13
N PHE A 882 33.15 5.46 -11.92
CA PHE A 882 33.72 4.72 -13.05
C PHE A 882 34.24 5.65 -14.15
N ARG A 883 33.56 6.79 -14.40
CA ARG A 883 33.99 7.80 -15.38
C ARG A 883 35.30 8.50 -15.03
N PHE A 884 35.66 8.58 -13.74
CA PHE A 884 36.95 9.14 -13.31
C PHE A 884 38.16 8.23 -13.58
N LEU A 885 37.94 6.97 -13.92
CA LEU A 885 39.02 6.07 -14.34
C LEU A 885 39.52 6.43 -15.75
N LEU A 886 40.82 6.23 -15.99
CA LEU A 886 41.39 6.30 -17.34
C LEU A 886 40.68 5.32 -18.28
N ALA A 887 40.48 5.70 -19.54
CA ALA A 887 39.77 4.89 -20.54
C ALA A 887 40.36 3.48 -20.71
N GLU A 888 41.68 3.33 -20.57
CA GLU A 888 42.38 2.04 -20.62
C GLU A 888 41.96 1.11 -19.47
N HIS A 889 41.79 1.65 -18.26
CA HIS A 889 41.33 0.91 -17.09
C HIS A 889 39.84 0.56 -17.19
N GLN A 890 39.01 1.46 -17.74
CA GLN A 890 37.60 1.18 -18.03
C GLN A 890 37.45 0.04 -19.03
N HIS A 891 38.24 0.05 -20.11
CA HIS A 891 38.26 -1.00 -21.12
C HIS A 891 38.74 -2.34 -20.53
N ALA A 892 39.87 -2.34 -19.83
CA ALA A 892 40.42 -3.55 -19.20
C ALA A 892 39.44 -4.16 -18.19
N PHE A 893 38.74 -3.31 -17.43
CA PHE A 893 37.70 -3.72 -16.49
C PHE A 893 36.54 -4.42 -17.20
N VAL A 894 35.90 -3.77 -18.18
CA VAL A 894 34.73 -4.33 -18.87
C VAL A 894 35.11 -5.62 -19.61
N LYS A 895 36.27 -5.65 -20.27
CA LYS A 895 36.81 -6.85 -20.93
C LYS A 895 36.98 -8.01 -19.95
N ALA A 896 37.53 -7.74 -18.76
CA ALA A 896 37.67 -8.75 -17.73
C ALA A 896 36.33 -9.29 -17.23
N VAL A 897 35.32 -8.42 -17.03
CA VAL A 897 33.95 -8.83 -16.63
C VAL A 897 33.28 -9.68 -17.70
N LEU A 898 33.38 -9.28 -18.98
CA LEU A 898 32.87 -10.06 -20.11
C LEU A 898 33.62 -11.41 -20.26
N GLY A 899 34.85 -11.50 -19.76
CA GLY A 899 35.62 -12.73 -19.67
C GLY A 899 35.04 -13.83 -18.76
N PHE A 900 34.02 -13.53 -17.93
CA PHE A 900 33.34 -14.50 -17.08
C PHE A 900 32.15 -15.22 -17.76
N GLY A 901 31.68 -14.74 -18.92
CA GLY A 901 30.53 -15.34 -19.61
C GLY A 901 29.23 -15.28 -18.78
N GLY A 902 28.47 -16.37 -18.79
CA GLY A 902 27.22 -16.55 -18.04
C GLY A 902 27.36 -16.88 -16.56
N VAL A 903 28.58 -17.06 -16.04
CA VAL A 903 28.85 -17.35 -14.61
C VAL A 903 28.69 -16.10 -13.72
N ARG A 904 28.56 -14.92 -14.35
CA ARG A 904 28.34 -13.65 -13.62
C ARG A 904 26.92 -13.59 -13.01
N PRO A 905 26.73 -13.07 -11.77
CA PRO A 905 25.41 -12.91 -11.17
C PRO A 905 24.50 -11.95 -11.97
N ILE A 906 23.20 -12.26 -12.08
CA ILE A 906 22.20 -11.43 -12.78
C ILE A 906 21.64 -10.29 -11.89
N GLU A 907 21.96 -10.25 -10.59
CA GLU A 907 21.37 -9.30 -9.64
C GLU A 907 22.01 -7.90 -9.70
N PHE A 908 21.56 -7.11 -10.67
CA PHE A 908 22.01 -5.74 -10.90
C PHE A 908 21.19 -4.69 -10.10
N SER A 909 21.81 -3.52 -9.89
CA SER A 909 21.30 -2.38 -9.11
C SER A 909 19.87 -1.95 -9.50
N ARG A 910 19.10 -1.42 -8.52
CA ARG A 910 17.81 -0.74 -8.75
C ARG A 910 17.94 0.57 -9.55
N ASP A 911 19.17 1.05 -9.77
CA ASP A 911 19.44 2.26 -10.54
C ASP A 911 19.51 1.96 -12.05
N ARG A 912 18.44 2.34 -12.76
CA ARG A 912 18.21 2.09 -14.19
C ARG A 912 18.88 3.14 -15.10
N ASN A 913 19.60 4.10 -14.52
CA ASN A 913 20.24 5.19 -15.26
C ASN A 913 21.73 4.97 -15.54
N SER A 914 22.32 3.84 -15.11
CA SER A 914 23.74 3.56 -15.31
C SER A 914 24.02 2.90 -16.67
N SER A 915 24.81 3.56 -17.53
CA SER A 915 25.21 3.06 -18.86
C SER A 915 26.03 1.76 -18.76
N LEU A 916 26.98 1.69 -17.81
CA LEU A 916 27.76 0.48 -17.58
C LEU A 916 26.89 -0.70 -17.13
N ASN A 917 25.91 -0.45 -16.26
CA ASN A 917 24.96 -1.47 -15.84
C ASN A 917 24.12 -2.00 -17.01
N ASN A 918 23.61 -1.09 -17.84
CA ASN A 918 22.84 -1.44 -19.04
C ASN A 918 23.67 -2.28 -20.02
N LEU A 919 24.95 -1.95 -20.24
CA LEU A 919 25.86 -2.74 -21.08
C LEU A 919 26.06 -4.16 -20.52
N LEU A 920 26.28 -4.30 -19.22
CA LEU A 920 26.50 -5.59 -18.58
C LEU A 920 25.24 -6.46 -18.57
N ILE A 921 24.05 -5.87 -18.40
CA ILE A 921 22.76 -6.58 -18.51
C ILE A 921 22.53 -7.06 -19.94
N LEU A 922 22.62 -6.16 -20.92
CA LEU A 922 22.29 -6.48 -22.32
C LEU A 922 23.29 -7.44 -22.96
N SER A 923 24.53 -7.47 -22.48
CA SER A 923 25.53 -8.46 -22.90
C SER A 923 25.37 -9.82 -22.21
N HIS A 924 24.47 -9.97 -21.23
CA HIS A 924 24.32 -11.21 -20.46
C HIS A 924 23.66 -12.36 -21.26
N PRO A 925 24.29 -13.54 -21.39
CA PRO A 925 23.77 -14.64 -22.20
C PRO A 925 22.33 -15.08 -21.86
N TYR A 926 21.93 -15.03 -20.59
CA TYR A 926 20.55 -15.34 -20.18
C TYR A 926 19.49 -14.37 -20.71
N VAL A 927 19.81 -13.08 -20.88
CA VAL A 927 18.85 -12.07 -21.37
C VAL A 927 18.45 -12.36 -22.82
N TRP A 928 19.34 -12.99 -23.57
CA TRP A 928 19.10 -13.42 -24.95
C TRP A 928 18.19 -14.65 -25.07
N GLY A 929 17.69 -15.18 -23.95
CA GLY A 929 16.69 -16.23 -23.92
C GLY A 929 15.23 -15.73 -23.90
N ARG A 930 14.40 -16.17 -24.88
CA ARG A 930 12.91 -16.25 -24.89
C ARG A 930 12.16 -15.97 -23.57
N GLN A 931 12.31 -16.77 -22.50
CA GLN A 931 11.55 -16.59 -21.24
C GLN A 931 11.87 -15.25 -20.53
N PHE A 932 13.16 -14.91 -20.37
CA PHE A 932 13.59 -13.68 -19.72
C PHE A 932 13.36 -12.45 -20.61
N ARG A 933 13.52 -12.58 -21.93
CA ARG A 933 13.26 -11.49 -22.88
C ARG A 933 11.80 -11.00 -22.82
N MET A 934 10.82 -11.88 -22.69
CA MET A 934 9.42 -11.46 -22.55
C MET A 934 9.18 -10.67 -21.27
N HIS A 935 9.88 -11.02 -20.19
CA HIS A 935 9.76 -10.33 -18.90
C HIS A 935 10.40 -8.93 -18.92
N LEU A 936 11.48 -8.74 -19.69
CA LEU A 936 12.26 -7.49 -19.75
C LEU A 936 11.97 -6.62 -20.98
N ALA A 937 11.00 -6.98 -21.83
CA ALA A 937 10.77 -6.32 -23.13
C ALA A 937 10.53 -4.80 -23.02
N GLY A 938 9.75 -4.37 -22.02
CA GLY A 938 9.52 -2.94 -21.76
C GLY A 938 10.76 -2.21 -21.23
N GLU A 939 11.63 -2.91 -20.50
CA GLU A 939 12.84 -2.34 -19.89
C GLU A 939 13.98 -2.17 -20.90
N ILE A 940 14.14 -3.12 -21.83
CA ILE A 940 15.16 -3.06 -22.90
C ILE A 940 15.01 -1.79 -23.74
N SER A 941 13.79 -1.40 -24.08
CA SER A 941 13.55 -0.15 -24.83
C SER A 941 13.88 1.11 -24.02
N SER A 942 13.78 1.05 -22.69
CA SER A 942 14.13 2.18 -21.82
C SER A 942 15.65 2.32 -21.71
N MET A 943 16.38 1.22 -21.53
CA MET A 943 17.85 1.21 -21.40
C MET A 943 18.55 1.83 -22.62
N ALA A 944 18.02 1.57 -23.83
CA ALA A 944 18.54 2.18 -25.06
C ALA A 944 18.39 3.72 -25.10
N LYS A 945 17.33 4.26 -24.48
CA LYS A 945 17.01 5.70 -24.50
C LYS A 945 17.74 6.49 -23.41
N THR A 946 18.14 5.83 -22.31
CA THR A 946 18.72 6.48 -21.13
C THR A 946 20.24 6.38 -21.04
N SER A 947 20.91 5.77 -22.02
CA SER A 947 22.36 5.53 -21.98
C SER A 947 23.19 6.75 -22.41
N VAL A 948 24.34 6.95 -21.76
CA VAL A 948 25.29 8.04 -21.99
C VAL A 948 26.67 7.47 -22.40
N GLU A 949 27.53 8.29 -23.01
CA GLU A 949 28.91 7.94 -23.32
C GLU A 949 29.68 7.47 -22.07
N PRO A 950 30.59 6.48 -22.19
CA PRO A 950 31.19 5.93 -23.43
C PRO A 950 30.51 4.68 -24.02
N PHE A 951 29.39 4.21 -23.43
CA PHE A 951 28.77 2.91 -23.81
C PHE A 951 27.44 3.02 -24.56
N ALA A 952 26.99 4.24 -24.90
CA ALA A 952 25.72 4.46 -25.58
C ALA A 952 25.60 3.68 -26.90
N ALA A 953 26.68 3.65 -27.70
CA ALA A 953 26.72 2.95 -28.99
C ALA A 953 26.55 1.41 -28.86
N PRO A 954 27.34 0.68 -28.05
CA PRO A 954 27.14 -0.76 -27.89
C PRO A 954 25.80 -1.11 -27.23
N ILE A 955 25.29 -0.28 -26.30
CA ILE A 955 23.99 -0.50 -25.66
C ILE A 955 22.84 -0.40 -26.67
N SER A 956 22.83 0.64 -27.48
CA SER A 956 21.83 0.83 -28.54
C SER A 956 21.84 -0.35 -29.52
N THR A 957 23.03 -0.80 -29.91
CA THR A 957 23.21 -1.93 -30.83
C THR A 957 22.70 -3.24 -30.22
N LEU A 958 23.02 -3.53 -28.96
CA LEU A 958 22.56 -4.73 -28.26
C LEU A 958 21.03 -4.72 -28.05
N ALA A 959 20.47 -3.60 -27.59
CA ALA A 959 19.03 -3.46 -27.36
C ALA A 959 18.24 -3.60 -28.68
N GLY A 960 18.69 -2.95 -29.75
CA GLY A 960 18.07 -3.07 -31.08
C GLY A 960 18.19 -4.49 -31.65
N SER A 961 19.29 -5.19 -31.36
CA SER A 961 19.47 -6.59 -31.77
C SER A 961 18.53 -7.54 -31.03
N LEU A 962 18.33 -7.34 -29.72
CA LEU A 962 17.39 -8.12 -28.89
C LEU A 962 15.91 -7.91 -29.29
N GLN A 963 15.59 -6.75 -29.86
CA GLN A 963 14.26 -6.44 -30.41
C GLN A 963 14.05 -7.00 -31.83
N GLY A 964 15.12 -7.40 -32.52
CA GLY A 964 15.07 -8.03 -33.83
C GLY A 964 14.65 -9.51 -33.80
N ASP A 965 14.62 -10.14 -34.97
CA ASP A 965 14.26 -11.56 -35.12
C ASP A 965 15.41 -12.51 -34.72
N ILE A 966 15.74 -12.53 -33.43
CA ILE A 966 16.77 -13.41 -32.87
C ILE A 966 16.36 -14.89 -32.81
N GLU A 967 15.09 -15.22 -33.09
CA GLU A 967 14.59 -16.61 -33.06
C GLU A 967 14.82 -17.32 -34.41
N HIS A 968 14.74 -16.59 -35.52
CA HIS A 968 14.83 -17.17 -36.87
C HIS A 968 15.97 -16.61 -37.73
N SER A 969 16.67 -15.55 -37.29
CA SER A 969 17.80 -14.95 -38.01
C SER A 969 19.09 -14.90 -37.16
N LEU A 970 20.25 -15.09 -37.81
CA LEU A 970 21.56 -14.88 -37.19
C LEU A 970 22.00 -13.40 -37.21
N GLU A 971 21.44 -12.61 -38.12
CA GLU A 971 21.88 -11.23 -38.38
C GLU A 971 21.86 -10.33 -37.11
N PRO A 972 20.83 -10.37 -36.23
CA PRO A 972 20.87 -9.59 -35.00
C PRO A 972 21.95 -10.07 -34.01
N TRP A 973 22.27 -11.37 -33.99
CA TRP A 973 23.35 -11.91 -33.17
C TRP A 973 24.72 -11.44 -33.67
N GLU A 974 24.93 -11.47 -34.99
CA GLU A 974 26.16 -10.97 -35.65
C GLU A 974 26.39 -9.49 -35.29
N ARG A 975 25.37 -8.65 -35.45
CA ARG A 975 25.45 -7.22 -35.10
C ARG A 975 25.86 -6.97 -33.65
N ALA A 976 25.28 -7.73 -32.71
CA ALA A 976 25.60 -7.60 -31.29
C ALA A 976 27.03 -8.06 -30.96
N ILE A 977 27.47 -9.17 -31.55
CA ILE A 977 28.79 -9.75 -31.30
C ILE A 977 29.88 -8.89 -31.94
N ASP A 978 29.69 -8.43 -33.17
CA ASP A 978 30.64 -7.54 -33.86
C ASP A 978 30.80 -6.22 -33.10
N SER A 979 29.72 -5.69 -32.51
CA SER A 979 29.77 -4.50 -31.67
C SER A 979 30.58 -4.72 -30.39
N LEU A 980 30.46 -5.87 -29.74
CA LEU A 980 31.22 -6.20 -28.52
C LEU A 980 32.69 -6.53 -28.83
N GLU A 981 32.95 -7.35 -29.86
CA GLU A 981 34.32 -7.73 -30.24
C GLU A 981 35.10 -6.54 -30.82
N GLY A 982 34.43 -5.64 -31.55
CA GLY A 982 35.06 -4.41 -32.07
C GLY A 982 35.55 -3.46 -30.97
N ILE A 983 34.93 -3.51 -29.79
CA ILE A 983 35.28 -2.63 -28.66
C ILE A 983 36.18 -3.32 -27.64
N PHE A 984 35.91 -4.58 -27.27
CA PHE A 984 36.61 -5.28 -26.17
C PHE A 984 37.48 -6.45 -26.63
N GLY A 985 37.46 -6.77 -27.92
CA GLY A 985 38.00 -8.02 -28.46
C GLY A 985 37.14 -9.23 -28.07
N ARG A 986 37.57 -10.41 -28.52
CA ARG A 986 36.91 -11.67 -28.20
C ARG A 986 36.96 -11.95 -26.69
N THR A 987 35.82 -12.32 -26.12
CA THR A 987 35.68 -12.69 -24.71
C THR A 987 34.83 -13.95 -24.58
N LEU A 988 34.86 -14.59 -23.41
CA LEU A 988 34.04 -15.78 -23.17
C LEU A 988 32.54 -15.48 -23.35
N THR A 989 32.07 -14.27 -23.00
CA THR A 989 30.69 -13.82 -23.28
C THR A 989 30.37 -13.83 -24.78
N THR A 990 31.24 -13.31 -25.65
CA THR A 990 30.96 -13.26 -27.10
C THR A 990 31.00 -14.66 -27.71
N ILE A 991 31.90 -15.53 -27.25
CA ILE A 991 31.95 -16.95 -27.63
C ILE A 991 30.66 -17.66 -27.22
N GLU A 992 30.16 -17.42 -26.01
CA GLU A 992 28.94 -18.04 -25.49
C GLU A 992 27.66 -17.57 -26.18
N LEU A 993 27.53 -16.26 -26.42
CA LEU A 993 26.44 -15.69 -27.22
C LEU A 993 26.45 -16.27 -28.64
N SER A 994 27.63 -16.40 -29.25
CA SER A 994 27.79 -17.00 -30.58
C SER A 994 27.39 -18.47 -30.61
N CYS A 995 27.77 -19.24 -29.59
CA CYS A 995 27.37 -20.64 -29.44
C CYS A 995 25.86 -20.77 -29.24
N THR A 996 25.24 -19.85 -28.47
CA THR A 996 23.79 -19.82 -28.24
C THR A 996 23.03 -19.42 -29.50
N ALA A 997 23.55 -18.49 -30.31
CA ALA A 997 22.97 -18.07 -31.58
C ALA A 997 22.77 -19.24 -32.56
N ALA A 998 23.62 -20.28 -32.51
CA ALA A 998 23.45 -21.47 -33.35
C ALA A 998 22.12 -22.21 -33.10
N ALA A 999 21.43 -21.95 -31.97
CA ALA A 999 20.17 -22.55 -31.57
C ALA A 999 18.93 -22.07 -32.36
N ILE A 1000 19.03 -21.00 -33.17
CA ILE A 1000 17.88 -20.42 -33.90
C ILE A 1000 17.09 -21.47 -34.71
N VAL A 1001 15.79 -21.21 -34.84
CA VAL A 1001 14.83 -22.05 -35.58
C VAL A 1001 14.67 -21.46 -36.99
N SER A 1002 15.48 -21.95 -37.94
CA SER A 1002 15.45 -21.47 -39.32
C SER A 1002 15.75 -22.59 -40.31
N ALA A 1003 14.96 -22.67 -41.39
CA ALA A 1003 15.11 -23.65 -42.46
C ALA A 1003 16.15 -23.23 -43.53
N THR A 1004 16.33 -21.91 -43.70
CA THR A 1004 17.16 -21.30 -44.74
C THR A 1004 18.56 -20.94 -44.25
N GLU A 1005 18.70 -20.51 -42.99
CA GLU A 1005 20.00 -20.11 -42.42
C GLU A 1005 20.81 -21.33 -41.98
N ARG A 1006 21.91 -21.57 -42.71
CA ARG A 1006 22.75 -22.78 -42.66
C ARG A 1006 24.22 -22.48 -42.29
N GLY A 1007 24.53 -21.25 -41.90
CA GLY A 1007 25.91 -20.80 -41.66
C GLY A 1007 26.67 -20.60 -42.97
N GLN A 1008 26.02 -19.95 -43.96
CA GLN A 1008 26.61 -19.77 -45.29
C GLN A 1008 27.98 -19.07 -45.20
N GLY A 1009 28.95 -19.55 -45.98
CA GLY A 1009 30.32 -19.03 -46.02
C GLY A 1009 31.31 -19.72 -45.07
N ALA A 1010 30.84 -20.36 -43.98
CA ALA A 1010 31.74 -21.03 -43.02
C ALA A 1010 32.16 -22.43 -43.49
N SER A 1011 33.46 -22.73 -43.36
CA SER A 1011 34.04 -24.05 -43.64
C SER A 1011 34.65 -24.70 -42.39
N HIS A 1012 35.05 -23.88 -41.42
CA HIS A 1012 35.78 -24.25 -40.21
C HIS A 1012 35.14 -23.61 -38.97
N LEU A 1013 35.27 -24.28 -37.82
CA LEU A 1013 34.81 -23.71 -36.55
C LEU A 1013 35.86 -22.81 -35.92
N VAL A 1014 37.14 -23.13 -36.09
CA VAL A 1014 38.28 -22.40 -35.52
C VAL A 1014 39.18 -21.86 -36.63
N ASN A 1015 39.89 -20.77 -36.35
CA ASN A 1015 40.85 -20.16 -37.28
C ASN A 1015 40.25 -19.88 -38.69
N GLU A 1016 39.11 -19.18 -38.74
CA GLU A 1016 38.44 -18.69 -39.96
C GLU A 1016 37.90 -17.27 -39.71
N GLU A 1017 38.74 -16.26 -39.91
CA GLU A 1017 38.43 -14.85 -39.60
C GLU A 1017 37.52 -14.17 -40.65
N SER A 1018 37.43 -14.73 -41.85
CA SER A 1018 36.59 -14.20 -42.93
C SER A 1018 35.08 -14.38 -42.70
N VAL A 1019 34.68 -15.11 -41.66
CA VAL A 1019 33.28 -15.43 -41.35
C VAL A 1019 33.00 -15.20 -39.86
N SER A 1020 31.85 -14.59 -39.57
CA SER A 1020 31.41 -14.30 -38.20
C SER A 1020 31.31 -15.56 -37.33
N LEU A 1021 31.59 -15.40 -36.03
CA LEU A 1021 31.57 -16.51 -35.08
C LEU A 1021 30.19 -17.20 -34.94
N PRO A 1022 29.03 -16.47 -34.96
CA PRO A 1022 27.70 -17.09 -35.00
C PRO A 1022 27.49 -18.03 -36.20
N ARG A 1023 27.94 -17.64 -37.40
CA ARG A 1023 27.82 -18.49 -38.60
C ARG A 1023 28.69 -19.73 -38.51
N ARG A 1024 29.90 -19.60 -37.98
CA ARG A 1024 30.81 -20.72 -37.71
C ARG A 1024 30.19 -21.73 -36.75
N PHE A 1025 29.60 -21.29 -35.62
CA PHE A 1025 28.88 -22.19 -34.71
C PHE A 1025 27.64 -22.82 -35.34
N ARG A 1026 26.87 -22.06 -36.15
CA ARG A 1026 25.71 -22.59 -36.89
C ARG A 1026 26.11 -23.70 -37.86
N TYR A 1027 27.22 -23.52 -38.57
CA TYR A 1027 27.78 -24.55 -39.46
C TYR A 1027 28.27 -25.77 -38.67
N ALA A 1028 29.00 -25.55 -37.56
CA ALA A 1028 29.50 -26.61 -36.70
C ALA A 1028 28.39 -27.49 -36.11
N ARG A 1029 27.25 -26.90 -35.70
CA ARG A 1029 26.08 -27.64 -35.22
C ARG A 1029 25.60 -28.69 -36.24
N ARG A 1030 25.66 -28.39 -37.54
CA ARG A 1030 25.26 -29.33 -38.61
C ARG A 1030 26.24 -30.49 -38.79
N GLN A 1031 27.47 -30.34 -38.31
CA GLN A 1031 28.50 -31.38 -38.31
C GLN A 1031 28.51 -32.19 -37.00
N GLY A 1032 27.50 -32.03 -36.12
CA GLY A 1032 27.45 -32.64 -34.79
C GLY A 1032 27.60 -34.16 -34.73
N ASN A 1033 27.34 -34.88 -35.83
CA ASN A 1033 27.46 -36.34 -35.93
C ASN A 1033 28.76 -36.82 -36.62
N LYS A 1034 29.67 -35.91 -37.01
CA LYS A 1034 30.88 -36.24 -37.78
C LYS A 1034 32.15 -36.14 -36.94
N SER A 1035 32.55 -37.24 -36.31
CA SER A 1035 33.76 -37.33 -35.47
C SER A 1035 35.04 -36.87 -36.21
N SER A 1036 35.21 -37.29 -37.47
CA SER A 1036 36.36 -36.88 -38.30
C SER A 1036 36.44 -35.36 -38.53
N TRP A 1037 35.30 -34.68 -38.65
CA TRP A 1037 35.26 -33.23 -38.82
C TRP A 1037 35.69 -32.52 -37.54
N TRP A 1038 35.20 -32.93 -36.37
CA TRP A 1038 35.57 -32.35 -35.08
C TRP A 1038 37.06 -32.54 -34.75
N LYS A 1039 37.63 -33.71 -35.07
CA LYS A 1039 39.06 -33.98 -34.96
C LYS A 1039 39.88 -33.09 -35.89
N ALA A 1040 39.43 -32.90 -37.14
CA ALA A 1040 40.08 -31.97 -38.07
C ALA A 1040 40.02 -30.51 -37.60
N GLN A 1041 38.96 -30.09 -36.89
CA GLN A 1041 38.92 -28.76 -36.27
C GLN A 1041 39.87 -28.64 -35.07
N PHE A 1042 40.04 -29.71 -34.29
CA PHE A 1042 40.96 -29.73 -33.16
C PHE A 1042 42.41 -29.46 -33.59
N GLU A 1043 42.85 -30.07 -34.70
CA GLU A 1043 44.20 -29.85 -35.26
C GLU A 1043 44.43 -28.42 -35.78
N ARG A 1044 43.37 -27.61 -35.92
CA ARG A 1044 43.44 -26.21 -36.38
C ARG A 1044 43.47 -25.19 -35.24
N ILE A 1045 43.39 -25.63 -33.98
CA ILE A 1045 43.46 -24.75 -32.81
C ILE A 1045 44.84 -24.09 -32.76
N ALA A 1046 44.88 -22.76 -32.91
CA ALA A 1046 46.13 -21.98 -32.88
C ALA A 1046 46.22 -21.02 -31.68
N SER A 1047 45.11 -20.80 -30.98
CA SER A 1047 45.00 -19.84 -29.87
C SER A 1047 44.18 -20.39 -28.70
N LEU A 1048 44.29 -19.74 -27.53
CA LEU A 1048 43.45 -20.06 -26.37
C LEU A 1048 41.95 -19.82 -26.66
N ASP A 1049 41.63 -18.80 -27.45
CA ASP A 1049 40.26 -18.50 -27.87
C ASP A 1049 39.71 -19.59 -28.80
N ASP A 1050 40.51 -20.11 -29.74
CA ASP A 1050 40.11 -21.25 -30.58
C ASP A 1050 39.84 -22.50 -29.75
N ALA A 1051 40.64 -22.74 -28.71
CA ALA A 1051 40.41 -23.86 -27.79
C ALA A 1051 39.07 -23.70 -27.04
N GLN A 1052 38.75 -22.50 -26.55
CA GLN A 1052 37.46 -22.22 -25.89
C GLN A 1052 36.27 -22.33 -26.87
N VAL A 1053 36.41 -21.82 -28.09
CA VAL A 1053 35.40 -21.93 -29.17
C VAL A 1053 35.13 -23.39 -29.52
N TRP A 1054 36.18 -24.19 -29.70
CA TRP A 1054 36.06 -25.60 -30.04
C TRP A 1054 35.44 -26.41 -28.90
N LEU A 1055 35.90 -26.21 -27.65
CA LEU A 1055 35.37 -26.89 -26.47
C LEU A 1055 33.89 -26.57 -26.21
N LEU A 1056 33.50 -25.29 -26.28
CA LEU A 1056 32.11 -24.91 -26.11
C LEU A 1056 31.22 -25.47 -27.23
N GLY A 1057 31.74 -25.51 -28.46
CA GLY A 1057 31.06 -26.05 -29.63
C GLY A 1057 30.83 -27.56 -29.55
N ILE A 1058 31.87 -28.36 -29.27
CA ILE A 1058 31.77 -29.82 -29.22
C ILE A 1058 30.90 -30.28 -28.03
N LEU A 1059 31.04 -29.66 -26.87
CA LEU A 1059 30.27 -30.00 -25.67
C LEU A 1059 28.82 -29.51 -25.75
N THR A 1060 28.49 -28.53 -26.59
CA THR A 1060 27.10 -28.08 -26.75
C THR A 1060 26.38 -28.79 -27.90
N TRP A 1061 27.04 -28.97 -29.06
CA TRP A 1061 26.36 -29.32 -30.31
C TRP A 1061 26.71 -30.70 -30.91
N ALA A 1062 27.78 -31.36 -30.44
CA ALA A 1062 28.10 -32.70 -30.93
C ALA A 1062 27.15 -33.77 -30.35
N SER A 1063 26.99 -34.88 -31.05
CA SER A 1063 26.27 -36.05 -30.53
C SER A 1063 27.06 -36.76 -29.42
N PRO A 1064 26.39 -37.51 -28.53
CA PRO A 1064 27.08 -38.28 -27.48
C PRO A 1064 28.22 -39.17 -27.99
N SER A 1065 28.01 -39.88 -29.11
CA SER A 1065 29.04 -40.74 -29.71
C SER A 1065 30.27 -39.96 -30.15
N VAL A 1066 30.08 -38.77 -30.74
CA VAL A 1066 31.20 -37.91 -31.16
C VAL A 1066 31.96 -37.34 -29.97
N VAL A 1067 31.30 -37.00 -28.87
CA VAL A 1067 31.98 -36.54 -27.63
C VAL A 1067 32.88 -37.66 -27.08
N ILE A 1068 32.39 -38.89 -27.06
CA ILE A 1068 33.15 -40.07 -26.62
C ILE A 1068 34.34 -40.32 -27.55
N ASP A 1069 34.13 -40.33 -28.87
CA ASP A 1069 35.20 -40.55 -29.87
C ASP A 1069 36.30 -39.48 -29.84
N CYS A 1070 35.96 -38.28 -29.37
CA CYS A 1070 36.86 -37.12 -29.27
C CYS A 1070 37.38 -36.89 -27.85
N LEU A 1071 37.13 -37.79 -26.89
CA LEU A 1071 37.47 -37.60 -25.47
C LEU A 1071 38.97 -37.30 -25.24
N ALA A 1072 39.87 -37.95 -25.99
CA ALA A 1072 41.30 -37.67 -25.94
C ALA A 1072 41.65 -36.26 -26.44
N SER A 1073 40.99 -35.79 -27.51
CA SER A 1073 41.15 -34.43 -28.04
C SER A 1073 40.58 -33.39 -27.07
N ILE A 1074 39.46 -33.68 -26.41
CA ILE A 1074 38.87 -32.83 -25.37
C ILE A 1074 39.83 -32.70 -24.18
N ASN A 1075 40.40 -33.81 -23.70
CA ASN A 1075 41.35 -33.81 -22.60
C ASN A 1075 42.60 -32.96 -22.92
N ARG A 1076 43.12 -33.08 -24.15
CA ARG A 1076 44.27 -32.28 -24.61
C ARG A 1076 43.91 -30.79 -24.74
N ALA A 1077 42.74 -30.46 -25.30
CA ALA A 1077 42.28 -29.07 -25.42
C ALA A 1077 42.12 -28.40 -24.05
N ILE A 1078 41.54 -29.10 -23.07
CA ILE A 1078 41.38 -28.61 -21.69
C ILE A 1078 42.74 -28.44 -21.01
N GLY A 1079 43.65 -29.40 -21.21
CA GLY A 1079 45.02 -29.34 -20.68
C GLY A 1079 45.81 -28.13 -21.18
N ASN A 1080 45.57 -27.69 -22.42
CA ASN A 1080 46.21 -26.52 -23.02
C ASN A 1080 45.68 -25.18 -22.49
N LEU A 1081 44.54 -25.17 -21.78
CA LEU A 1081 44.03 -23.96 -21.13
C LEU A 1081 44.75 -23.71 -19.80
N GLY A 1082 45.09 -22.44 -19.55
CA GLY A 1082 45.53 -21.99 -18.23
C GLY A 1082 44.43 -22.19 -17.17
N GLU A 1083 44.84 -22.30 -15.90
CA GLU A 1083 43.98 -22.63 -14.77
C GLU A 1083 42.71 -21.77 -14.69
N GLU A 1084 42.84 -20.45 -14.81
CA GLU A 1084 41.72 -19.51 -14.71
C GLU A 1084 40.75 -19.58 -15.91
N SER A 1085 41.29 -19.76 -17.13
CA SER A 1085 40.45 -19.93 -18.32
C SER A 1085 39.67 -21.25 -18.28
N ARG A 1086 40.28 -22.29 -17.71
CA ARG A 1086 39.66 -23.60 -17.51
C ARG A 1086 38.50 -23.52 -16.52
N GLU A 1087 38.70 -22.87 -15.37
CA GLU A 1087 37.65 -22.68 -14.35
C GLU A 1087 36.45 -21.91 -14.91
N ARG A 1088 36.69 -20.80 -15.63
CA ARG A 1088 35.62 -19.99 -16.23
C ARG A 1088 34.82 -20.77 -17.28
N LEU A 1089 35.51 -21.51 -18.17
CA LEU A 1089 34.85 -22.32 -19.21
C LEU A 1089 33.99 -23.43 -18.61
N ILE A 1090 34.49 -24.14 -17.59
CA ILE A 1090 33.72 -25.19 -16.90
C ILE A 1090 32.50 -24.59 -16.21
N GLY A 1091 32.64 -23.45 -15.54
CA GLY A 1091 31.50 -22.72 -14.96
C GLY A 1091 30.45 -22.35 -16.00
N VAL A 1092 30.85 -21.82 -17.17
CA VAL A 1092 29.92 -21.50 -18.27
C VAL A 1092 29.21 -22.75 -18.77
N LEU A 1093 29.89 -23.89 -18.93
CA LEU A 1093 29.26 -25.14 -19.37
C LEU A 1093 28.18 -25.65 -18.41
N GLN A 1094 28.28 -25.31 -17.12
CA GLN A 1094 27.36 -25.70 -16.05
C GLN A 1094 26.17 -24.73 -15.89
N VAL A 1095 26.44 -23.42 -16.00
CA VAL A 1095 25.43 -22.36 -15.80
C VAL A 1095 24.67 -22.11 -17.11
N SER A 1096 25.39 -21.98 -18.21
CA SER A 1096 24.89 -21.66 -19.54
C SER A 1096 24.45 -22.92 -20.28
N GLY A 1097 23.38 -23.53 -19.76
CA GLY A 1097 22.58 -24.46 -20.53
C GLY A 1097 21.60 -23.66 -21.39
N PRO A 1098 21.82 -23.46 -22.70
CA PRO A 1098 20.71 -23.22 -23.59
C PRO A 1098 19.83 -24.47 -23.59
N ARG A 1099 18.88 -24.50 -22.63
CA ARG A 1099 17.54 -25.10 -22.74
C ARG A 1099 17.48 -26.58 -23.09
N ALA A 1100 17.45 -27.43 -22.06
CA ALA A 1100 16.63 -28.65 -21.97
C ALA A 1100 16.60 -29.64 -23.18
N ARG A 1101 17.59 -29.63 -24.07
CA ARG A 1101 17.70 -30.55 -25.22
C ARG A 1101 19.16 -30.89 -25.56
N ARG A 1102 20.00 -31.10 -24.54
CA ARG A 1102 21.25 -31.85 -24.75
C ARG A 1102 20.91 -33.31 -24.47
N ASP A 1103 21.00 -34.17 -25.48
CA ASP A 1103 20.86 -35.61 -25.24
C ASP A 1103 21.96 -36.04 -24.25
N PRO A 1104 21.60 -36.72 -23.15
CA PRO A 1104 22.57 -37.15 -22.15
C PRO A 1104 23.52 -38.18 -22.77
N LEU A 1105 24.73 -38.24 -22.24
CA LEU A 1105 25.67 -39.31 -22.61
C LEU A 1105 25.07 -40.66 -22.20
N PRO A 1106 25.08 -41.68 -23.09
CA PRO A 1106 24.58 -43.03 -22.80
C PRO A 1106 25.62 -43.83 -21.98
N ILE A 1107 26.13 -43.20 -20.93
CA ILE A 1107 27.13 -43.73 -20.02
C ILE A 1107 26.52 -43.61 -18.63
N HIS A 1108 26.58 -44.69 -17.85
CA HIS A 1108 25.97 -44.77 -16.53
C HIS A 1108 27.01 -44.99 -15.43
N ARG A 1109 28.21 -45.46 -15.78
CA ARG A 1109 29.34 -45.67 -14.86
C ARG A 1109 30.62 -45.01 -15.38
N VAL A 1110 31.50 -44.58 -14.47
CA VAL A 1110 32.80 -43.99 -14.82
C VAL A 1110 33.67 -45.01 -15.58
N ASP A 1111 33.56 -46.29 -15.23
CA ASP A 1111 34.30 -47.41 -15.84
C ASP A 1111 33.86 -47.72 -17.29
N GLU A 1112 32.74 -47.16 -17.73
CA GLU A 1112 32.24 -47.28 -19.11
C GLU A 1112 32.84 -46.21 -20.05
N LEU A 1113 33.60 -45.24 -19.50
CA LEU A 1113 34.35 -44.29 -20.32
C LEU A 1113 35.54 -45.00 -21.01
N PRO A 1114 35.84 -44.67 -22.27
CA PRO A 1114 37.01 -45.22 -22.94
C PRO A 1114 38.29 -44.97 -22.12
N GLU A 1115 39.15 -45.99 -21.99
CA GLU A 1115 40.46 -45.84 -21.34
C GLU A 1115 41.33 -44.86 -22.13
N VAL A 1116 41.32 -43.59 -21.71
CA VAL A 1116 42.19 -42.53 -22.23
C VAL A 1116 43.32 -42.32 -21.22
N PRO A 1117 44.59 -42.57 -21.58
CA PRO A 1117 45.73 -42.33 -20.69
C PRO A 1117 45.77 -40.87 -20.23
N GLY A 1118 45.78 -40.64 -18.92
CA GLY A 1118 45.91 -39.30 -18.34
C GLY A 1118 44.65 -38.41 -18.43
N LEU A 1119 43.45 -39.00 -18.40
CA LEU A 1119 42.19 -38.25 -18.34
C LEU A 1119 42.16 -37.34 -17.08
N SER A 1120 42.05 -36.02 -17.29
CA SER A 1120 42.05 -35.03 -16.21
C SER A 1120 40.68 -34.89 -15.55
N TYR A 1121 40.64 -34.55 -14.26
CA TYR A 1121 39.40 -34.28 -13.53
C TYR A 1121 38.60 -33.12 -14.14
N ASP A 1122 39.28 -32.12 -14.67
CA ASP A 1122 38.66 -30.99 -15.37
C ASP A 1122 37.91 -31.43 -16.64
N THR A 1123 38.39 -32.49 -17.31
CA THR A 1123 37.71 -33.10 -18.46
C THR A 1123 36.46 -33.85 -18.02
N LEU A 1124 36.54 -34.59 -16.91
CA LEU A 1124 35.37 -35.24 -16.32
C LEU A 1124 34.30 -34.22 -15.91
N LEU A 1125 34.70 -33.08 -15.33
CA LEU A 1125 33.78 -31.98 -14.98
C LEU A 1125 33.15 -31.32 -16.22
N ALA A 1126 33.92 -31.08 -17.28
CA ALA A 1126 33.43 -30.48 -18.52
C ALA A 1126 32.45 -31.42 -19.28
N VAL A 1127 32.77 -32.71 -19.34
CA VAL A 1127 31.90 -33.74 -19.96
C VAL A 1127 30.68 -34.04 -19.09
N GLY A 1128 30.84 -33.96 -17.77
CA GLY A 1128 29.79 -34.13 -16.76
C GLY A 1128 28.61 -33.15 -16.90
N ALA A 1129 28.80 -32.00 -17.58
CA ALA A 1129 27.71 -31.09 -17.95
C ALA A 1129 26.69 -31.71 -18.94
N ARG A 1130 26.99 -32.89 -19.52
CA ARG A 1130 26.11 -33.69 -20.39
C ARG A 1130 25.75 -35.06 -19.80
N ALA A 1131 26.14 -35.34 -18.57
CA ALA A 1131 25.91 -36.64 -17.92
C ALA A 1131 24.44 -36.81 -17.51
N SER A 1132 23.96 -38.06 -17.57
CA SER A 1132 22.73 -38.48 -16.87
C SER A 1132 22.89 -38.27 -15.35
N ASP A 1133 21.79 -38.19 -14.60
CA ASP A 1133 21.86 -38.00 -13.14
C ASP A 1133 22.62 -39.15 -12.44
N GLN A 1134 22.53 -40.37 -12.99
CA GLN A 1134 23.28 -41.54 -12.51
C GLN A 1134 24.79 -41.42 -12.74
N LEU A 1135 25.22 -40.99 -13.94
CA LEU A 1135 26.63 -40.77 -14.23
C LEU A 1135 27.18 -39.58 -13.44
N ARG A 1136 26.38 -38.53 -13.25
CA ARG A 1136 26.74 -37.39 -12.40
C ARG A 1136 27.01 -37.86 -10.96
N ALA A 1137 26.17 -38.73 -10.40
CA ALA A 1137 26.38 -39.33 -9.09
C ALA A 1137 27.66 -40.19 -9.01
N ALA A 1138 27.90 -41.04 -10.02
CA ALA A 1138 29.10 -41.88 -10.08
C ALA A 1138 30.39 -41.06 -10.21
N VAL A 1139 30.38 -40.02 -11.04
CA VAL A 1139 31.48 -39.07 -11.20
C VAL A 1139 31.72 -38.30 -9.91
N CYS A 1140 30.66 -37.83 -9.22
CA CYS A 1140 30.79 -37.18 -7.92
C CYS A 1140 31.46 -38.08 -6.86
N GLN A 1141 31.05 -39.36 -6.78
CA GLN A 1141 31.65 -40.32 -5.85
C GLN A 1141 33.11 -40.63 -6.18
N TYR A 1142 33.44 -40.78 -7.47
CA TYR A 1142 34.79 -41.04 -7.94
C TYR A 1142 35.73 -39.83 -7.74
N LEU A 1143 35.23 -38.60 -7.95
CA LEU A 1143 36.05 -37.38 -7.87
C LEU A 1143 36.30 -36.87 -6.45
N LEU A 1144 35.42 -37.20 -5.49
CA LEU A 1144 35.48 -36.71 -4.11
C LEU A 1144 36.84 -36.94 -3.40
N PRO A 1145 37.52 -38.10 -3.55
CA PRO A 1145 38.82 -38.34 -2.91
C PRO A 1145 40.00 -37.66 -3.62
N HIS A 1146 39.81 -37.18 -4.86
CA HIS A 1146 40.90 -36.91 -5.80
C HIS A 1146 40.98 -35.45 -6.30
N LEU A 1147 39.98 -34.62 -6.02
CA LEU A 1147 39.95 -33.20 -6.37
C LEU A 1147 40.47 -32.30 -5.24
N PRO A 1148 41.08 -31.14 -5.56
CA PRO A 1148 41.28 -30.08 -4.57
C PRO A 1148 39.93 -29.67 -3.96
N ARG A 1149 39.84 -29.59 -2.62
CA ARG A 1149 38.59 -29.40 -1.84
C ARG A 1149 37.63 -28.34 -2.40
N ARG A 1150 38.19 -27.21 -2.88
CA ARG A 1150 37.44 -26.07 -3.46
C ARG A 1150 36.73 -26.40 -4.78
N ARG A 1151 37.25 -27.34 -5.59
CA ARG A 1151 36.68 -27.70 -6.91
C ARG A 1151 35.64 -28.81 -6.84
N ALA A 1152 35.70 -29.67 -5.82
CA ALA A 1152 34.70 -30.71 -5.60
C ALA A 1152 33.36 -30.14 -5.11
N ALA A 1153 33.39 -29.07 -4.30
CA ALA A 1153 32.20 -28.50 -3.66
C ALA A 1153 31.09 -28.06 -4.64
N VAL A 1154 31.42 -27.31 -5.71
CA VAL A 1154 30.42 -26.84 -6.70
C VAL A 1154 29.65 -28.01 -7.34
N TYR A 1155 30.32 -29.13 -7.56
CA TYR A 1155 29.79 -30.27 -8.32
C TYR A 1155 29.11 -31.31 -7.42
N VAL A 1156 29.62 -31.51 -6.21
CA VAL A 1156 29.16 -32.54 -5.27
C VAL A 1156 28.07 -32.01 -4.33
N PHE A 1157 28.02 -30.70 -4.07
CA PHE A 1157 27.08 -30.10 -3.12
C PHE A 1157 25.59 -30.37 -3.43
N PRO A 1158 25.08 -30.18 -4.67
CA PRO A 1158 23.67 -30.48 -4.99
C PRO A 1158 23.31 -31.96 -4.73
N PHE A 1159 24.26 -32.87 -4.95
CA PHE A 1159 24.09 -34.30 -4.72
C PHE A 1159 24.11 -34.65 -3.22
N LEU A 1160 25.06 -34.10 -2.44
CA LEU A 1160 25.08 -34.27 -0.98
C LEU A 1160 23.81 -33.72 -0.33
N MET A 1161 23.30 -32.60 -0.84
CA MET A 1161 22.02 -32.04 -0.42
C MET A 1161 20.85 -32.98 -0.70
N GLU A 1162 20.78 -33.57 -1.90
CA GLU A 1162 19.73 -34.54 -2.22
C GLU A 1162 19.81 -35.79 -1.32
N GLN A 1163 21.02 -36.28 -1.01
CA GLN A 1163 21.23 -37.41 -0.11
C GLN A 1163 20.91 -37.09 1.36
N LEU A 1164 21.22 -35.88 1.84
CA LEU A 1164 20.93 -35.44 3.20
C LEU A 1164 19.44 -35.58 3.53
N PHE A 1165 18.57 -35.40 2.53
CA PHE A 1165 17.12 -35.48 2.67
C PHE A 1165 16.49 -36.74 2.05
N GLN A 1166 17.27 -37.78 1.73
CA GLN A 1166 16.75 -39.12 1.40
C GLN A 1166 16.52 -39.93 2.69
N ALA A 1167 15.36 -40.60 2.78
CA ALA A 1167 14.88 -41.25 4.01
C ALA A 1167 15.80 -42.36 4.57
N ASP A 1168 16.61 -43.01 3.74
CA ASP A 1168 17.31 -44.26 4.10
C ASP A 1168 18.80 -44.11 4.53
N LEU A 1169 19.34 -42.88 4.63
CA LEU A 1169 20.78 -42.64 4.91
C LEU A 1169 21.05 -41.92 6.23
N ASP A 1170 22.13 -42.20 6.95
CA ASP A 1170 22.52 -41.42 8.14
C ASP A 1170 22.97 -39.99 7.75
N ALA A 1171 22.55 -38.98 8.52
CA ALA A 1171 22.80 -37.57 8.22
C ALA A 1171 24.20 -37.11 8.66
N GLU A 1172 24.76 -37.63 9.76
CA GLU A 1172 26.04 -37.16 10.32
C GLU A 1172 27.23 -37.36 9.34
N PRO A 1173 27.40 -38.52 8.66
CA PRO A 1173 28.46 -38.71 7.68
C PRO A 1173 28.33 -37.81 6.44
N ILE A 1174 27.11 -37.37 6.13
CA ILE A 1174 26.83 -36.46 5.01
C ILE A 1174 27.14 -35.01 5.44
N ILE A 1175 26.78 -34.64 6.66
CA ILE A 1175 27.10 -33.34 7.27
C ILE A 1175 28.62 -33.14 7.36
N ASP A 1176 29.39 -34.14 7.79
CA ASP A 1176 30.85 -34.02 7.83
C ASP A 1176 31.47 -33.81 6.44
N LYS A 1177 30.93 -34.49 5.42
CA LYS A 1177 31.32 -34.25 4.02
C LYS A 1177 30.90 -32.87 3.52
N LEU A 1178 29.77 -32.34 3.99
CA LEU A 1178 29.32 -30.97 3.67
C LEU A 1178 30.24 -29.93 4.31
N LYS A 1179 30.66 -30.11 5.58
CA LYS A 1179 31.65 -29.26 6.25
C LYS A 1179 32.98 -29.23 5.49
N ASP A 1180 33.45 -30.38 5.01
CA ASP A 1180 34.66 -30.44 4.19
C ASP A 1180 34.51 -29.66 2.86
N CYS A 1181 33.30 -29.61 2.29
CA CYS A 1181 33.00 -28.86 1.06
C CYS A 1181 32.88 -27.34 1.29
N THR A 1182 32.40 -26.88 2.45
CA THR A 1182 32.16 -25.45 2.75
C THR A 1182 33.42 -24.65 3.07
N THR A 1183 34.51 -25.29 3.50
CA THR A 1183 35.78 -24.62 3.78
C THR A 1183 36.48 -23.99 2.56
N GLY A 1184 35.94 -24.18 1.35
CA GLY A 1184 36.49 -23.66 0.10
C GLY A 1184 35.66 -22.53 -0.53
N VAL A 1185 35.88 -21.28 -0.08
CA VAL A 1185 35.41 -19.99 -0.65
C VAL A 1185 34.66 -20.08 -1.99
N LEU A 1186 33.32 -20.16 -1.95
CA LEU A 1186 32.39 -20.17 -3.08
C LEU A 1186 31.08 -19.46 -2.71
N ASP A 1187 30.53 -18.66 -3.64
CA ASP A 1187 29.30 -17.89 -3.44
C ASP A 1187 28.08 -18.77 -3.13
N SER A 1188 27.55 -18.64 -1.91
CA SER A 1188 26.36 -19.33 -1.41
C SER A 1188 25.13 -19.29 -2.34
N ARG A 1189 25.02 -18.28 -3.22
CA ARG A 1189 23.90 -18.13 -4.18
C ARG A 1189 23.85 -19.25 -5.22
N GLN A 1190 24.98 -19.88 -5.52
CA GLN A 1190 25.05 -20.99 -6.49
C GLN A 1190 24.32 -22.25 -5.99
N TYR A 1191 24.07 -22.34 -4.68
CA TYR A 1191 23.46 -23.51 -4.03
C TYR A 1191 21.96 -23.37 -3.77
N ALA A 1192 21.40 -22.16 -3.89
CA ALA A 1192 20.00 -21.86 -3.58
C ALA A 1192 18.97 -22.67 -4.39
N PRO A 1193 19.16 -22.96 -5.70
CA PRO A 1193 18.21 -23.76 -6.46
C PRO A 1193 18.11 -25.22 -5.98
N ALA A 1194 19.24 -25.82 -5.58
CA ALA A 1194 19.28 -27.21 -5.11
C ALA A 1194 18.58 -27.37 -3.75
N ALA A 1195 18.81 -26.44 -2.82
CA ALA A 1195 18.14 -26.43 -1.52
C ALA A 1195 16.61 -26.32 -1.66
N ARG A 1196 16.11 -25.46 -2.57
CA ARG A 1196 14.67 -25.29 -2.84
C ARG A 1196 14.02 -26.54 -3.43
N HIS A 1197 14.71 -27.24 -4.32
CA HIS A 1197 14.13 -28.41 -4.99
C HIS A 1197 13.94 -29.59 -4.03
N VAL A 1198 14.92 -29.83 -3.15
CA VAL A 1198 14.94 -30.99 -2.27
C VAL A 1198 13.92 -30.88 -1.11
N MET A 1199 13.71 -29.69 -0.55
CA MET A 1199 12.81 -29.50 0.61
C MET A 1199 11.32 -29.27 0.23
N SER A 1200 10.97 -29.38 -1.06
CA SER A 1200 9.58 -29.33 -1.54
C SER A 1200 8.83 -30.67 -1.44
N LYS A 1201 9.51 -31.73 -0.97
CA LYS A 1201 8.95 -33.09 -0.76
C LYS A 1201 8.59 -33.29 0.72
N ASP A 1202 7.43 -33.89 0.98
CA ASP A 1202 6.72 -33.88 2.27
C ASP A 1202 7.49 -34.34 3.55
N SER A 1203 7.31 -33.53 4.60
CA SER A 1203 7.02 -33.79 6.04
C SER A 1203 7.78 -34.79 6.94
N LEU A 1204 8.86 -35.46 6.54
CA LEU A 1204 9.39 -36.58 7.36
C LEU A 1204 10.88 -36.54 7.72
N LEU A 1205 11.45 -35.44 8.26
CA LEU A 1205 12.89 -35.40 8.60
C LEU A 1205 13.29 -34.47 9.78
N LEU A 1206 12.56 -34.49 10.90
CA LEU A 1206 12.82 -33.61 12.08
C LEU A 1206 14.25 -33.78 12.64
N ASP A 1207 14.71 -35.02 12.81
CA ASP A 1207 16.03 -35.35 13.38
C ASP A 1207 17.19 -34.81 12.54
N ARG A 1208 16.99 -34.69 11.22
CA ARG A 1208 18.01 -34.19 10.29
C ARG A 1208 18.04 -32.67 10.26
N ILE A 1209 16.88 -32.03 10.39
CA ILE A 1209 16.79 -30.57 10.57
C ILE A 1209 17.54 -30.19 11.86
N ASP A 1210 17.35 -30.95 12.93
CA ASP A 1210 18.05 -30.73 14.20
C ASP A 1210 19.56 -30.99 14.08
N ALA A 1211 19.97 -32.00 13.31
CA ALA A 1211 21.39 -32.24 13.00
C ALA A 1211 22.04 -31.09 12.19
N VAL A 1212 21.31 -30.52 11.22
CA VAL A 1212 21.78 -29.35 10.45
C VAL A 1212 21.89 -28.11 11.35
N ILE A 1213 20.94 -27.89 12.27
CA ILE A 1213 20.98 -26.76 13.19
C ILE A 1213 22.14 -26.92 14.20
N ARG A 1214 22.39 -28.14 14.72
CA ARG A 1214 23.54 -28.44 15.60
C ARG A 1214 24.88 -28.02 15.01
N HIS A 1215 25.06 -28.24 13.71
CA HIS A 1215 26.28 -27.92 12.98
C HIS A 1215 26.21 -26.60 12.22
N GLY A 1216 25.26 -25.72 12.56
CA GLY A 1216 24.93 -24.53 11.78
C GLY A 1216 26.11 -23.59 11.52
N ALA A 1217 27.03 -23.44 12.48
CA ALA A 1217 28.22 -22.58 12.32
C ALA A 1217 29.18 -23.07 11.22
N ASP A 1218 29.23 -24.38 10.95
CA ASP A 1218 30.16 -25.00 10.00
C ASP A 1218 29.52 -25.29 8.63
N LEU A 1219 28.21 -25.06 8.51
CA LEU A 1219 27.40 -25.36 7.33
C LEU A 1219 27.03 -24.08 6.55
N PRO A 1220 26.61 -24.20 5.27
CA PRO A 1220 26.31 -23.03 4.47
C PRO A 1220 25.10 -22.25 5.04
N PRO A 1221 25.20 -20.91 5.11
CA PRO A 1221 24.13 -19.98 5.47
C PRO A 1221 22.72 -20.33 4.97
N VAL A 1222 22.62 -20.64 3.67
CA VAL A 1222 21.35 -20.92 2.99
C VAL A 1222 20.69 -22.17 3.56
N LEU A 1223 21.45 -23.25 3.77
CA LEU A 1223 20.96 -24.51 4.31
C LEU A 1223 20.44 -24.34 5.74
N VAL A 1224 21.21 -23.64 6.57
CA VAL A 1224 20.87 -23.41 7.98
C VAL A 1224 19.64 -22.51 8.11
N ASN A 1225 19.54 -21.46 7.30
CA ASN A 1225 18.35 -20.60 7.27
C ASN A 1225 17.08 -21.36 6.85
N TYR A 1226 17.16 -22.26 5.86
CA TYR A 1226 16.02 -23.10 5.48
C TYR A 1226 15.65 -24.09 6.60
N ALA A 1227 16.63 -24.73 7.25
CA ALA A 1227 16.40 -25.65 8.37
C ALA A 1227 15.72 -24.94 9.55
N LEU A 1228 16.20 -23.75 9.93
CA LEU A 1228 15.58 -22.91 10.97
C LEU A 1228 14.16 -22.49 10.60
N THR A 1229 13.93 -22.07 9.35
CA THR A 1229 12.60 -21.68 8.86
C THR A 1229 11.62 -22.85 8.94
N TYR A 1230 12.05 -24.06 8.57
CA TYR A 1230 11.21 -25.25 8.63
C TYR A 1230 10.98 -25.74 10.07
N ARG A 1231 12.00 -25.65 10.94
CA ARG A 1231 11.86 -25.95 12.38
C ARG A 1231 10.82 -25.04 13.03
N ARG A 1232 10.79 -23.74 12.68
CA ARG A 1232 9.75 -22.80 13.15
C ARG A 1232 8.33 -23.23 12.78
N LEU A 1233 8.14 -23.91 11.64
CA LEU A 1233 6.83 -24.41 11.20
C LEU A 1233 6.36 -25.63 11.99
N LEU A 1234 7.29 -26.42 12.53
CA LEU A 1234 7.01 -27.68 13.23
C LEU A 1234 6.86 -27.51 14.74
N VAL A 1235 7.53 -26.52 15.33
CA VAL A 1235 7.44 -26.23 16.78
C VAL A 1235 6.20 -25.40 17.08
N THR A 1236 5.04 -26.07 17.18
CA THR A 1236 3.85 -25.53 17.85
C THR A 1236 3.08 -26.65 18.56
N ALA A 1237 3.60 -27.19 19.66
CA ALA A 1237 2.76 -27.94 20.59
C ALA A 1237 3.42 -28.20 21.96
N SER A 1238 2.60 -28.02 22.99
CA SER A 1238 2.74 -28.49 24.39
C SER A 1238 3.34 -27.55 25.43
N SER A 1239 2.85 -26.31 25.51
CA SER A 1239 2.89 -25.54 26.78
C SER A 1239 1.78 -26.01 27.72
N THR A 1240 2.07 -26.08 29.03
CA THR A 1240 1.04 -26.33 30.05
C THR A 1240 0.19 -25.06 30.19
N PRO A 1241 -1.16 -25.14 30.14
CA PRO A 1241 -2.00 -23.96 30.30
C PRO A 1241 -1.72 -23.23 31.61
N VAL A 1242 -1.52 -21.91 31.55
CA VAL A 1242 -1.12 -21.09 32.71
C VAL A 1242 -2.16 -21.18 33.84
N LEU A 1243 -3.44 -21.33 33.51
CA LEU A 1243 -4.50 -21.53 34.52
C LEU A 1243 -4.27 -22.78 35.39
N ARG A 1244 -3.76 -23.87 34.79
CA ARG A 1244 -3.48 -25.10 35.54
C ARG A 1244 -2.23 -24.94 36.39
N LEU A 1245 -1.22 -24.24 35.87
CA LEU A 1245 -0.01 -23.94 36.61
C LEU A 1245 -0.30 -23.06 37.83
N ALA A 1246 -1.07 -21.98 37.64
CA ALA A 1246 -1.46 -21.06 38.70
C ALA A 1246 -2.22 -21.75 39.85
N ARG A 1247 -3.09 -22.72 39.53
CA ARG A 1247 -3.76 -23.56 40.54
C ARG A 1247 -2.82 -24.53 41.24
N LYS A 1248 -1.91 -25.17 40.50
CA LYS A 1248 -0.94 -26.12 41.06
C LYS A 1248 0.04 -25.44 42.02
N GLU A 1249 0.43 -24.20 41.70
CA GLU A 1249 1.43 -23.44 42.44
C GLU A 1249 0.81 -22.48 43.47
N GLY A 1250 -0.52 -22.44 43.58
CA GLY A 1250 -1.23 -21.63 44.56
C GLY A 1250 -1.02 -20.13 44.38
N TRP A 1251 -0.97 -19.63 43.13
CA TRP A 1251 -0.61 -18.24 42.85
C TRP A 1251 -1.52 -17.22 43.55
N PHE A 1252 -2.79 -17.56 43.75
CA PHE A 1252 -3.80 -16.68 44.36
C PHE A 1252 -4.28 -17.19 45.73
N GLU A 1253 -3.58 -18.15 46.33
CA GLU A 1253 -3.87 -18.63 47.69
C GLU A 1253 -3.19 -17.69 48.72
N ALA A 1254 -3.94 -17.31 49.77
CA ALA A 1254 -3.58 -16.23 50.69
C ALA A 1254 -2.56 -16.62 51.78
#